data_AF-A0A8K0EX34-F1
#
_entry.id   AF-A0A8K0EX34-F1
#
_cell.length_a   1.000
_cell.length_b   1.000
_cell.length_c   1.000
_cell.angle_alpha   90.00
_cell.angle_beta   90.00
_cell.angle_gamma   90.00
#
_symmetry.space_group_name_H-M   'P 1'
#
loop_
_entity.id
_entity.type
_entity.pdbx_description
1 polymer ?
#
loop_
_entity_poly.entity_id
_entity_poly.type
_entity_poly.pdbx_seq_one_letter_code
_entity_poly.pdbx_strand_id
1 'polypeptide(L)'
;MVRHHVEIFLEPGKGRGLRASRSGKGLEPGTLIISERPYCYALLNGEEENHCHYCLAEERQDEKLLVCPGCTTARYCNKQCQKKAELDHKCECRGYRQLMLMPYHLRLIGRIIYRQHVRKVETGPLDPLNDLCSHMEDLAGSFGMDSQLGHLARIVDKDVIPNWAYFQRLFGKVTSNCFAISNSELKDIAVGVYPQAAMLNHSCRSNSIATFRGPNMEVRTFAHVGPGEEVFHAYVQKGVTTDRRRDDLMEKYFFFCQCSDCLDHERDLRMRTAKCPNCGGPVLPNPESRSIYEKCSRCEHNEFDEDFHEKIDTAVEYADNVVTKERRWCNGLEYELQFRQNCLLEIDKVLHEDNVNTIRILVGAFHAAAGLGEWRQAIEWGLRLERGLNLYLQPNEPDQGNLHHKLGKAYFHLGDQEKGRFHALKAKEIYTITHGRRTPQVKMLKDLLKDFDEVVSEDEEEEEEDDDKRGRKLPSDWNPADYKCWIDPRENKRNPEKKEVDPPRRRDYHDYREDAQVKREGDEFRTKLSSLLDNGAPTRKETSSPLPYNGIDTARPSRVLSLRQDESNSRRSSSLDRYTANSRPASPRYTPSGRPASPRYTPSSRPASPRYTPSGRPASPRYTPSSRPASPASLALERARNLLNKIEIKTYTTGSLTLSRAGRYDDRRYASLRIPSTSRRLQPAYMSICLSR
;
A
#
# COMPACT_ATOMS: atom_id res chain seq x y z
N MET A 1 -27.59 -10.09 -2.06
CA MET A 1 -27.82 -8.62 -2.19
C MET A 1 -29.03 -8.16 -1.40
N VAL A 2 -28.92 -7.00 -0.74
CA VAL A 2 -30.10 -6.21 -0.32
C VAL A 2 -30.50 -5.34 -1.52
N ARG A 3 -31.34 -5.90 -2.41
CA ARG A 3 -31.60 -5.36 -3.78
C ARG A 3 -32.30 -3.99 -3.85
N HIS A 4 -32.60 -3.34 -2.72
CA HIS A 4 -33.35 -2.08 -2.67
C HIS A 4 -32.49 -0.82 -2.75
N HIS A 5 -31.15 -0.97 -2.79
CA HIS A 5 -30.21 0.15 -2.68
C HIS A 5 -29.28 0.33 -3.89
N VAL A 6 -28.88 -0.77 -4.55
CA VAL A 6 -27.96 -0.74 -5.69
C VAL A 6 -28.48 -1.54 -6.89
N GLU A 7 -28.14 -1.08 -8.08
CA GLU A 7 -28.49 -1.68 -9.37
C GLU A 7 -27.23 -1.90 -10.24
N ILE A 8 -27.22 -2.98 -11.03
CA ILE A 8 -26.18 -3.24 -12.03
C ILE A 8 -26.43 -2.32 -13.23
N PHE A 9 -25.37 -1.73 -13.78
CA PHE A 9 -25.44 -0.96 -15.01
C PHE A 9 -24.25 -1.23 -15.92
N LEU A 10 -24.33 -0.74 -17.16
CA LEU A 10 -23.22 -0.69 -18.11
C LEU A 10 -22.65 0.73 -18.13
N GLU A 11 -21.34 0.83 -17.98
CA GLU A 11 -20.58 2.07 -17.96
C GLU A 11 -19.63 2.11 -19.17
N PRO A 12 -19.75 3.10 -20.07
CA PRO A 12 -18.89 3.21 -21.24
C PRO A 12 -17.40 3.23 -20.87
N GLY A 13 -16.63 2.28 -21.40
CA GLY A 13 -15.19 2.15 -21.14
C GLY A 13 -14.80 1.43 -19.85
N LYS A 14 -15.74 1.15 -18.93
CA LYS A 14 -15.49 0.31 -17.72
C LYS A 14 -16.19 -1.06 -17.78
N GLY A 15 -17.19 -1.23 -18.64
CA GLY A 15 -17.93 -2.48 -18.79
C GLY A 15 -19.18 -2.49 -17.92
N ARG A 16 -19.23 -3.35 -16.90
CA ARG A 16 -20.31 -3.36 -15.89
C ARG A 16 -19.88 -2.64 -14.63
N GLY A 17 -20.83 -2.07 -13.91
CA GLY A 17 -20.62 -1.50 -12.58
C GLY A 17 -21.85 -1.68 -11.70
N LEU A 18 -21.72 -1.32 -10.42
CA LEU A 18 -22.82 -1.15 -9.47
C LEU A 18 -23.01 0.34 -9.19
N ARG A 19 -24.27 0.81 -9.16
CA ARG A 19 -24.60 2.20 -8.79
C ARG A 19 -25.72 2.24 -7.75
N ALA A 20 -25.78 3.32 -6.99
CA ALA A 20 -26.92 3.63 -6.14
C ALA A 20 -28.21 3.71 -6.99
N SER A 21 -29.33 3.19 -6.50
CA SER A 21 -30.55 3.14 -7.33
C SER A 21 -31.13 4.53 -7.60
N ARG A 22 -31.51 4.76 -8.86
CA ARG A 22 -31.96 6.08 -9.38
C ARG A 22 -33.29 6.56 -8.79
N SER A 23 -34.09 5.67 -8.21
CA SER A 23 -35.35 6.00 -7.52
C SER A 23 -35.20 6.14 -6.00
N GLY A 24 -33.99 5.96 -5.47
CA GLY A 24 -33.69 6.11 -4.04
C GLY A 24 -33.29 7.53 -3.64
N LYS A 25 -32.93 7.70 -2.36
CA LYS A 25 -32.35 8.96 -1.82
C LYS A 25 -30.82 9.03 -1.92
N GLY A 26 -30.19 8.03 -2.55
CA GLY A 26 -28.75 7.79 -2.42
C GLY A 26 -28.45 6.75 -1.34
N LEU A 27 -27.18 6.67 -0.94
CA LEU A 27 -26.64 5.78 0.09
C LEU A 27 -25.89 6.62 1.11
N GLU A 28 -26.27 6.51 2.39
CA GLU A 28 -25.54 7.18 3.47
C GLU A 28 -24.33 6.35 3.94
N PRO A 29 -23.33 6.95 4.60
CA PRO A 29 -22.27 6.21 5.29
C PRO A 29 -22.83 5.09 6.19
N GLY A 30 -22.24 3.90 6.09
CA GLY A 30 -22.62 2.69 6.84
C GLY A 30 -23.61 1.77 6.12
N THR A 31 -24.17 2.19 4.98
CA THR A 31 -25.15 1.40 4.22
C THR A 31 -24.53 0.10 3.70
N LEU A 32 -25.11 -1.04 4.11
CA LEU A 32 -24.70 -2.38 3.66
C LEU A 32 -25.27 -2.66 2.27
N ILE A 33 -24.41 -2.66 1.25
CA ILE A 33 -24.82 -2.89 -0.15
C ILE A 33 -24.68 -4.37 -0.56
N ILE A 34 -23.62 -5.03 -0.10
CA ILE A 34 -23.33 -6.44 -0.40
C ILE A 34 -23.02 -7.16 0.90
N SER A 35 -23.59 -8.35 1.06
CA SER A 35 -23.11 -9.38 1.96
C SER A 35 -23.00 -10.66 1.15
N GLU A 36 -21.81 -11.23 1.06
CA GLU A 36 -21.49 -12.33 0.16
C GLU A 36 -20.60 -13.38 0.86
N ARG A 37 -20.93 -14.65 0.64
CA ARG A 37 -20.02 -15.77 0.94
C ARG A 37 -19.14 -16.00 -0.28
N PRO A 38 -17.82 -16.20 -0.12
CA PRO A 38 -16.92 -16.40 -1.24
C PRO A 38 -17.30 -17.66 -2.00
N TYR A 39 -17.15 -17.62 -3.33
CA TYR A 39 -17.21 -18.82 -4.15
C TYR A 39 -16.13 -19.81 -3.70
N CYS A 40 -14.89 -19.36 -3.54
CA CYS A 40 -13.81 -20.05 -2.84
C CYS A 40 -12.81 -19.03 -2.27
N TYR A 41 -11.98 -19.46 -1.33
CA TYR A 41 -10.90 -18.66 -0.73
C TYR A 41 -9.70 -19.57 -0.39
N ALA A 42 -8.55 -18.98 -0.12
CA ALA A 42 -7.36 -19.64 0.41
C ALA A 42 -6.60 -18.68 1.34
N LEU A 43 -5.89 -19.20 2.35
CA LEU A 43 -4.93 -18.40 3.14
C LEU A 43 -3.76 -17.96 2.26
N LEU A 44 -3.15 -16.82 2.59
CA LEU A 44 -1.91 -16.39 1.95
C LEU A 44 -0.73 -17.23 2.45
N ASN A 45 0.30 -17.36 1.61
CA ASN A 45 1.51 -18.10 1.94
C ASN A 45 2.16 -17.52 3.21
N GLY A 46 2.36 -18.35 4.23
CA GLY A 46 2.88 -17.97 5.55
C GLY A 46 1.81 -17.84 6.63
N GLU A 47 0.54 -17.64 6.24
CA GLU A 47 -0.59 -17.57 7.17
C GLU A 47 -1.24 -18.94 7.41
N GLU A 48 -0.85 -19.98 6.66
CA GLU A 48 -1.38 -21.33 6.80
C GLU A 48 -1.19 -21.94 8.20
N GLU A 49 -0.05 -21.69 8.84
CA GLU A 49 0.27 -22.30 10.14
C GLU A 49 -0.39 -21.55 11.29
N ASN A 50 -0.69 -20.26 11.09
CA ASN A 50 -1.26 -19.36 12.10
C ASN A 50 -2.80 -19.32 12.07
N HIS A 51 -3.44 -19.71 10.98
CA HIS A 51 -4.90 -19.52 10.80
C HIS A 51 -5.66 -20.80 10.45
N CYS A 52 -6.87 -20.91 10.97
CA CYS A 52 -7.79 -21.98 10.62
C CYS A 52 -8.22 -21.87 9.15
N HIS A 53 -7.92 -22.93 8.39
CA HIS A 53 -8.23 -23.09 6.96
C HIS A 53 -9.74 -23.08 6.60
N TYR A 54 -10.63 -22.88 7.57
CA TYR A 54 -12.08 -22.79 7.36
C TYR A 54 -12.72 -21.47 7.80
N CYS A 55 -12.51 -21.05 9.06
CA CYS A 55 -13.12 -19.84 9.59
C CYS A 55 -12.20 -18.61 9.50
N LEU A 56 -10.92 -18.79 9.13
CA LEU A 56 -9.87 -17.76 9.14
C LEU A 56 -9.66 -17.11 10.52
N ALA A 57 -10.01 -17.82 11.60
CA ALA A 57 -9.62 -17.44 12.95
C ALA A 57 -8.15 -17.82 13.20
N GLU A 58 -7.42 -16.94 13.87
CA GLU A 58 -6.02 -17.10 14.27
C GLU A 58 -5.86 -18.13 15.39
N GLU A 59 -4.68 -18.75 15.48
CA GLU A 59 -4.29 -19.63 16.59
C GLU A 59 -4.09 -18.80 17.87
N ARG A 60 -4.70 -19.22 18.97
CA ARG A 60 -4.52 -18.58 20.27
C ARG A 60 -3.51 -19.36 21.11
N GLN A 61 -2.95 -18.72 22.14
CA GLN A 61 -1.98 -19.40 23.01
C GLN A 61 -2.64 -20.51 23.84
N ASP A 62 -3.89 -20.31 24.23
CA ASP A 62 -4.76 -21.24 24.94
C ASP A 62 -5.44 -22.27 24.02
N GLU A 63 -5.76 -21.91 22.77
CA GLU A 63 -6.42 -22.79 21.79
C GLU A 63 -5.54 -23.07 20.56
N LYS A 64 -4.75 -24.14 20.65
CA LYS A 64 -3.94 -24.67 19.54
C LYS A 64 -4.77 -25.35 18.46
N LEU A 65 -4.48 -25.06 17.20
CA LEU A 65 -5.24 -25.53 16.05
C LEU A 65 -4.92 -27.00 15.72
N LEU A 66 -5.96 -27.79 15.46
CA LEU A 66 -5.85 -29.18 15.04
C LEU A 66 -5.15 -29.28 13.67
N VAL A 67 -4.00 -29.93 13.65
CA VAL A 67 -3.22 -30.22 12.44
C VAL A 67 -3.89 -31.30 11.57
N CYS A 68 -3.86 -31.13 10.26
CA CYS A 68 -4.22 -32.20 9.32
C CYS A 68 -3.12 -33.27 9.25
N PRO A 69 -3.37 -34.53 9.66
CA PRO A 69 -2.35 -35.58 9.61
C PRO A 69 -1.98 -35.98 8.16
N GLY A 70 -2.82 -35.66 7.17
CA GLY A 70 -2.58 -35.99 5.77
C GLY A 70 -1.57 -35.10 5.06
N CYS A 71 -1.38 -33.85 5.51
CA CYS A 71 -0.48 -32.89 4.87
C CYS A 71 0.46 -32.13 5.83
N THR A 72 0.26 -32.23 7.14
CA THR A 72 0.96 -31.49 8.22
C THR A 72 0.89 -29.95 8.18
N THR A 73 0.53 -29.32 7.07
CA THR A 73 0.31 -27.86 6.99
C THR A 73 -1.06 -27.42 7.52
N ALA A 74 -2.17 -27.92 6.96
CA ALA A 74 -3.49 -27.33 7.23
C ALA A 74 -3.94 -27.42 8.70
N ARG A 75 -4.47 -26.31 9.22
CA ARG A 75 -4.86 -26.08 10.62
C ARG A 75 -6.37 -25.84 10.79
N TYR A 76 -6.98 -26.32 11.88
CA TYR A 76 -8.40 -26.13 12.17
C TYR A 76 -8.70 -25.93 13.66
N CYS A 77 -9.55 -24.96 14.04
CA CYS A 77 -9.92 -24.75 15.45
C CYS A 77 -10.53 -26.00 16.11
N ASN A 78 -11.26 -26.82 15.34
CA ASN A 78 -11.91 -28.03 15.81
C ASN A 78 -12.29 -28.96 14.65
N LYS A 79 -12.78 -30.17 14.99
CA LYS A 79 -13.26 -31.16 14.02
C LYS A 79 -14.43 -30.68 13.15
N GLN A 80 -15.24 -29.72 13.61
CA GLN A 80 -16.31 -29.16 12.81
C GLN A 80 -15.75 -28.28 11.68
N CYS A 81 -14.74 -27.46 11.95
CA CYS A 81 -14.00 -26.71 10.92
C CYS A 81 -13.29 -27.65 9.94
N GLN A 82 -12.63 -28.71 10.44
CA GLN A 82 -11.98 -29.71 9.58
C GLN A 82 -12.98 -30.38 8.61
N LYS A 83 -14.16 -30.81 9.09
CA LYS A 83 -15.20 -31.40 8.25
C LYS A 83 -15.83 -30.40 7.27
N LYS A 84 -16.01 -29.14 7.67
CA LYS A 84 -16.57 -28.10 6.77
C LYS A 84 -15.59 -27.67 5.67
N ALA A 85 -14.29 -27.82 5.87
CA ALA A 85 -13.25 -27.58 4.87
C ALA A 85 -12.98 -28.77 3.92
N GLU A 86 -13.50 -29.97 4.24
CA GLU A 86 -13.10 -31.24 3.61
C GLU A 86 -13.10 -31.20 2.07
N LEU A 87 -14.16 -30.64 1.45
CA LEU A 87 -14.28 -30.55 -0.01
C LEU A 87 -13.16 -29.72 -0.66
N ASP A 88 -12.82 -28.58 -0.06
CA ASP A 88 -11.78 -27.68 -0.59
C ASP A 88 -10.39 -28.19 -0.26
N HIS A 89 -10.20 -28.71 0.95
CA HIS A 89 -8.90 -29.19 1.40
C HIS A 89 -8.47 -30.47 0.66
N LYS A 90 -9.41 -31.34 0.29
CA LYS A 90 -9.12 -32.64 -0.35
C LYS A 90 -8.34 -32.48 -1.67
N CYS A 91 -8.62 -31.45 -2.47
CA CYS A 91 -7.92 -31.23 -3.74
C CYS A 91 -6.54 -30.56 -3.62
N GLU A 92 -6.13 -30.13 -2.41
CA GLU A 92 -4.84 -29.45 -2.17
C GLU A 92 -3.98 -30.14 -1.09
N CYS A 93 -4.56 -30.99 -0.25
CA CYS A 93 -3.88 -31.77 0.81
C CYS A 93 -2.70 -32.60 0.28
N ARG A 94 -2.78 -33.09 -0.95
CA ARG A 94 -1.64 -33.72 -1.64
C ARG A 94 -0.57 -32.71 -2.06
N GLY A 95 -0.99 -31.59 -2.65
CA GLY A 95 -0.11 -30.52 -3.12
C GLY A 95 0.80 -29.95 -2.02
N TYR A 96 0.27 -29.77 -0.81
CA TYR A 96 1.03 -29.30 0.36
C TYR A 96 2.23 -30.18 0.74
N ARG A 97 2.26 -31.45 0.30
CA ARG A 97 3.42 -32.37 0.48
C ARG A 97 4.37 -32.42 -0.72
N GLN A 98 4.04 -31.76 -1.83
CA GLN A 98 4.75 -31.89 -3.12
C GLN A 98 5.33 -30.58 -3.67
N LEU A 99 4.99 -29.44 -3.07
CA LEU A 99 5.43 -28.10 -3.44
C LEU A 99 5.81 -27.35 -2.16
N MET A 100 7.00 -26.74 -2.12
CA MET A 100 7.43 -25.93 -0.96
C MET A 100 6.62 -24.63 -0.81
N LEU A 101 5.97 -24.19 -1.89
CA LEU A 101 5.12 -23.02 -1.94
C LEU A 101 3.96 -23.28 -2.91
N MET A 102 2.73 -22.96 -2.51
CA MET A 102 1.52 -23.15 -3.33
C MET A 102 0.86 -21.80 -3.60
N PRO A 103 1.12 -21.15 -4.76
CA PRO A 103 0.53 -19.86 -5.09
C PRO A 103 -1.00 -19.86 -4.94
N TYR A 104 -1.53 -18.81 -4.32
CA TYR A 104 -2.93 -18.75 -3.93
C TYR A 104 -3.89 -18.91 -5.11
N HIS A 105 -3.55 -18.36 -6.29
CA HIS A 105 -4.38 -18.46 -7.49
C HIS A 105 -4.52 -19.91 -7.97
N LEU A 106 -3.47 -20.74 -7.86
CA LEU A 106 -3.56 -22.16 -8.19
C LEU A 106 -4.43 -22.93 -7.19
N ARG A 107 -4.39 -22.57 -5.89
CA ARG A 107 -5.30 -23.12 -4.88
C ARG A 107 -6.76 -22.76 -5.16
N LEU A 108 -7.03 -21.50 -5.49
CA LEU A 108 -8.37 -21.04 -5.89
C LEU A 108 -8.89 -21.76 -7.15
N ILE A 109 -8.07 -21.85 -8.21
CA ILE A 109 -8.41 -22.55 -9.46
C ILE A 109 -8.66 -24.05 -9.18
N GLY A 110 -7.81 -24.71 -8.41
CA GLY A 110 -7.99 -26.12 -8.01
C GLY A 110 -9.31 -26.35 -7.25
N ARG A 111 -9.60 -25.50 -6.26
CA ARG A 111 -10.87 -25.54 -5.51
C ARG A 111 -12.10 -25.28 -6.40
N ILE A 112 -12.02 -24.37 -7.37
CA ILE A 112 -13.11 -24.12 -8.35
C ILE A 112 -13.40 -25.38 -9.16
N ILE A 113 -12.36 -25.96 -9.78
CA ILE A 113 -12.49 -27.12 -10.68
C ILE A 113 -12.99 -28.34 -9.90
N TYR A 114 -12.42 -28.61 -8.73
CA TYR A 114 -12.82 -29.74 -7.89
C TYR A 114 -14.28 -29.62 -7.42
N ARG A 115 -14.73 -28.41 -7.07
CA ARG A 115 -16.14 -28.15 -6.74
C ARG A 115 -17.08 -28.40 -7.90
N GLN A 116 -16.76 -27.90 -9.09
CA GLN A 116 -17.58 -28.10 -10.30
C GLN A 116 -17.70 -29.60 -10.63
N HIS A 117 -16.58 -30.32 -10.62
CA HIS A 117 -16.54 -31.78 -10.84
C HIS A 117 -17.35 -32.55 -9.77
N VAL A 118 -17.01 -32.42 -8.49
CA VAL A 118 -17.60 -33.23 -7.41
C VAL A 118 -19.10 -32.96 -7.22
N ARG A 119 -19.53 -31.70 -7.36
CA ARG A 119 -20.94 -31.32 -7.21
C ARG A 119 -21.77 -31.51 -8.48
N LYS A 120 -21.14 -31.88 -9.61
CA LYS A 120 -21.76 -31.88 -10.95
C LYS A 120 -22.49 -30.56 -11.26
N VAL A 121 -21.88 -29.42 -10.91
CA VAL A 121 -22.45 -28.11 -11.27
C VAL A 121 -22.27 -27.94 -12.77
N GLU A 122 -23.39 -27.89 -13.50
CA GLU A 122 -23.38 -27.58 -14.92
C GLU A 122 -22.76 -26.19 -15.15
N THR A 123 -21.67 -26.14 -15.90
CA THR A 123 -21.06 -24.88 -16.32
C THR A 123 -21.93 -24.26 -17.40
N GLY A 124 -22.54 -23.11 -17.10
CA GLY A 124 -23.54 -22.48 -17.96
C GLY A 124 -23.88 -21.05 -17.53
N PRO A 125 -24.94 -20.45 -18.11
CA PRO A 125 -25.28 -19.04 -17.90
C PRO A 125 -25.57 -18.63 -16.45
N LEU A 126 -25.81 -19.61 -15.56
CA LEU A 126 -26.11 -19.39 -14.14
C LEU A 126 -24.91 -19.66 -13.20
N ASP A 127 -23.74 -20.06 -13.72
CA ASP A 127 -22.52 -20.14 -12.91
C ASP A 127 -22.07 -18.72 -12.52
N PRO A 128 -21.97 -18.36 -11.22
CA PRO A 128 -21.51 -17.03 -10.80
C PRO A 128 -20.13 -16.65 -11.34
N LEU A 129 -19.29 -17.63 -11.69
CA LEU A 129 -17.99 -17.38 -12.31
C LEU A 129 -18.09 -17.00 -13.79
N ASN A 130 -19.23 -17.26 -14.46
CA ASN A 130 -19.40 -16.97 -15.89
C ASN A 130 -19.27 -15.46 -16.18
N ASP A 131 -19.78 -14.63 -15.28
CA ASP A 131 -19.78 -13.17 -15.41
C ASP A 131 -18.47 -12.47 -15.03
N LEU A 132 -17.49 -13.15 -14.42
CA LEU A 132 -16.21 -12.51 -14.07
C LEU A 132 -15.43 -12.07 -15.32
N CYS A 133 -14.78 -10.89 -15.26
CA CYS A 133 -13.91 -10.44 -16.35
C CYS A 133 -12.68 -11.36 -16.44
N SER A 134 -12.19 -11.68 -17.63
CA SER A 134 -11.09 -12.64 -17.80
C SER A 134 -9.79 -12.06 -18.35
N HIS A 135 -9.80 -10.86 -18.94
CA HIS A 135 -8.64 -10.23 -19.58
C HIS A 135 -7.82 -11.17 -20.49
N MET A 136 -8.51 -12.12 -21.13
CA MET A 136 -7.89 -13.18 -21.95
C MET A 136 -7.10 -12.65 -23.15
N GLU A 137 -7.52 -11.51 -23.70
CA GLU A 137 -6.84 -10.86 -24.83
C GLU A 137 -5.56 -10.16 -24.37
N ASP A 138 -5.62 -9.46 -23.21
CA ASP A 138 -4.47 -8.81 -22.58
C ASP A 138 -3.43 -9.85 -22.09
N LEU A 139 -3.91 -10.95 -21.51
CA LEU A 139 -3.09 -12.06 -21.00
C LEU A 139 -2.47 -12.93 -22.11
N ALA A 140 -2.86 -12.78 -23.37
CA ALA A 140 -2.42 -13.66 -24.47
C ALA A 140 -0.90 -13.66 -24.71
N GLY A 141 -0.20 -12.59 -24.28
CA GLY A 141 1.27 -12.48 -24.32
C GLY A 141 2.00 -12.83 -23.01
N SER A 142 1.30 -13.29 -21.96
CA SER A 142 1.91 -13.52 -20.65
C SER A 142 2.70 -14.84 -20.58
N PHE A 143 4.00 -14.73 -20.26
CA PHE A 143 4.91 -15.88 -20.18
C PHE A 143 4.68 -16.72 -18.92
N GLY A 144 4.92 -18.03 -19.01
CA GLY A 144 4.94 -18.95 -17.86
C GLY A 144 3.58 -19.49 -17.40
N MET A 145 2.48 -19.15 -18.07
CA MET A 145 1.14 -19.69 -17.75
C MET A 145 1.06 -21.22 -18.01
N ASP A 146 1.89 -21.74 -18.91
CA ASP A 146 2.13 -23.18 -19.13
C ASP A 146 2.76 -23.85 -17.89
N SER A 147 3.76 -23.21 -17.28
CA SER A 147 4.34 -23.63 -16.00
C SER A 147 3.30 -23.58 -14.86
N GLN A 148 2.41 -22.59 -14.85
CA GLN A 148 1.31 -22.52 -13.89
C GLN A 148 0.35 -23.71 -14.00
N LEU A 149 0.00 -24.15 -15.22
CA LEU A 149 -0.78 -25.40 -15.41
C LEU A 149 0.03 -26.64 -14.99
N GLY A 150 1.33 -26.68 -15.29
CA GLY A 150 2.23 -27.76 -14.84
C GLY A 150 2.31 -27.88 -13.31
N HIS A 151 2.24 -26.77 -12.59
CA HIS A 151 2.13 -26.76 -11.13
C HIS A 151 0.74 -27.22 -10.66
N LEU A 152 -0.35 -26.75 -11.28
CA LEU A 152 -1.71 -27.20 -10.96
C LEU A 152 -1.87 -28.73 -11.13
N ALA A 153 -1.32 -29.29 -12.21
CA ALA A 153 -1.33 -30.72 -12.52
C ALA A 153 -0.55 -31.62 -11.52
N ARG A 154 0.21 -31.03 -10.59
CA ARG A 154 0.84 -31.75 -9.46
C ARG A 154 -0.01 -31.70 -8.19
N ILE A 155 -0.97 -30.78 -8.12
CA ILE A 155 -1.81 -30.52 -6.95
C ILE A 155 -3.10 -31.34 -7.04
N VAL A 156 -3.79 -31.26 -8.19
CA VAL A 156 -5.10 -31.88 -8.42
C VAL A 156 -4.99 -33.30 -9.00
N ASP A 157 -6.07 -34.07 -8.91
CA ASP A 157 -6.15 -35.41 -9.50
C ASP A 157 -6.19 -35.37 -11.04
N LYS A 158 -5.68 -36.42 -11.70
CA LYS A 158 -5.41 -36.40 -13.16
C LYS A 158 -6.65 -36.21 -14.03
N ASP A 159 -7.78 -36.75 -13.58
CA ASP A 159 -9.10 -36.70 -14.20
C ASP A 159 -9.80 -35.34 -14.07
N VAL A 160 -9.30 -34.46 -13.18
CA VAL A 160 -9.79 -33.08 -13.02
C VAL A 160 -8.83 -32.03 -13.57
N ILE A 161 -7.74 -32.42 -14.25
CA ILE A 161 -6.84 -31.45 -14.89
C ILE A 161 -7.60 -30.71 -16.02
N PRO A 162 -7.65 -29.36 -15.99
CA PRO A 162 -8.36 -28.59 -17.02
C PRO A 162 -7.63 -28.63 -18.36
N ASN A 163 -8.37 -28.62 -19.47
CA ASN A 163 -7.77 -28.31 -20.78
C ASN A 163 -7.24 -26.86 -20.79
N TRP A 164 -6.24 -26.60 -21.64
CA TRP A 164 -5.54 -25.32 -21.71
C TRP A 164 -6.49 -24.11 -21.81
N ALA A 165 -7.42 -24.11 -22.77
CA ALA A 165 -8.34 -23.00 -22.98
C ALA A 165 -9.26 -22.75 -21.77
N TYR A 166 -9.64 -23.78 -21.01
CA TYR A 166 -10.39 -23.61 -19.77
C TYR A 166 -9.52 -23.10 -18.63
N PHE A 167 -8.28 -23.59 -18.51
CA PHE A 167 -7.31 -23.10 -17.53
C PHE A 167 -7.03 -21.61 -17.71
N GLN A 168 -6.72 -21.15 -18.93
CA GLN A 168 -6.47 -19.73 -19.20
C GLN A 168 -7.65 -18.84 -18.75
N ARG A 169 -8.89 -19.25 -19.10
CA ARG A 169 -10.11 -18.51 -18.71
C ARG A 169 -10.32 -18.46 -17.21
N LEU A 170 -10.06 -19.56 -16.48
CA LEU A 170 -10.12 -19.56 -15.02
C LEU A 170 -8.97 -18.76 -14.40
N PHE A 171 -7.78 -18.80 -14.98
CA PHE A 171 -6.61 -18.05 -14.50
C PHE A 171 -6.89 -16.56 -14.49
N GLY A 172 -7.23 -15.97 -15.65
CA GLY A 172 -7.54 -14.54 -15.74
C GLY A 172 -8.74 -14.11 -14.90
N LYS A 173 -9.78 -14.96 -14.81
CA LYS A 173 -10.92 -14.71 -13.92
C LYS A 173 -10.53 -14.71 -12.44
N VAL A 174 -9.64 -15.59 -12.01
CA VAL A 174 -9.16 -15.61 -10.62
C VAL A 174 -8.25 -14.41 -10.35
N THR A 175 -7.23 -14.15 -11.18
CA THR A 175 -6.25 -13.08 -10.95
C THR A 175 -6.86 -11.68 -10.94
N SER A 176 -7.84 -11.42 -11.82
CA SER A 176 -8.43 -10.08 -11.98
C SER A 176 -9.69 -9.82 -11.13
N ASN A 177 -10.24 -10.82 -10.43
CA ASN A 177 -11.49 -10.67 -9.65
C ASN A 177 -11.40 -11.22 -8.20
N CYS A 178 -10.22 -11.66 -7.74
CA CYS A 178 -10.04 -12.07 -6.35
C CYS A 178 -9.72 -10.87 -5.44
N PHE A 179 -10.40 -10.82 -4.30
CA PHE A 179 -10.19 -9.84 -3.23
C PHE A 179 -9.27 -10.43 -2.17
N ALA A 180 -8.36 -9.63 -1.63
CA ALA A 180 -7.71 -9.97 -0.38
C ALA A 180 -8.75 -10.01 0.76
N ILE A 181 -8.49 -10.85 1.76
CA ILE A 181 -9.34 -11.05 2.94
C ILE A 181 -8.48 -10.67 4.13
N SER A 182 -8.82 -9.53 4.74
CA SER A 182 -8.05 -8.91 5.80
C SER A 182 -8.62 -9.23 7.19
N ASN A 183 -7.75 -9.29 8.20
CA ASN A 183 -8.11 -9.49 9.60
C ASN A 183 -8.69 -8.20 10.23
N SER A 184 -8.92 -8.21 11.55
CA SER A 184 -9.47 -7.06 12.28
C SER A 184 -8.56 -5.82 12.32
N GLU A 185 -7.28 -5.94 11.98
CA GLU A 185 -6.31 -4.84 11.88
C GLU A 185 -6.05 -4.42 10.41
N LEU A 186 -6.84 -4.93 9.45
CA LEU A 186 -6.65 -4.73 8.00
C LEU A 186 -5.40 -5.41 7.40
N LYS A 187 -4.70 -6.28 8.15
CA LYS A 187 -3.66 -7.14 7.58
C LYS A 187 -4.29 -8.21 6.70
N ASP A 188 -3.88 -8.30 5.44
CA ASP A 188 -4.31 -9.37 4.53
C ASP A 188 -3.79 -10.73 5.00
N ILE A 189 -4.71 -11.67 5.27
CA ILE A 189 -4.41 -13.03 5.73
C ILE A 189 -4.82 -14.12 4.72
N ALA A 190 -5.78 -13.82 3.86
CA ALA A 190 -6.34 -14.74 2.88
C ALA A 190 -6.73 -13.99 1.59
N VAL A 191 -7.27 -14.71 0.62
CA VAL A 191 -7.74 -14.20 -0.66
C VAL A 191 -8.90 -15.04 -1.15
N GLY A 192 -9.92 -14.43 -1.75
CA GLY A 192 -11.14 -15.13 -2.19
C GLY A 192 -11.82 -14.53 -3.40
N VAL A 193 -12.66 -15.33 -4.03
CA VAL A 193 -13.45 -14.98 -5.21
C VAL A 193 -14.87 -14.63 -4.78
N TYR A 194 -15.29 -13.39 -5.04
CA TYR A 194 -16.57 -12.82 -4.59
C TYR A 194 -17.34 -12.25 -5.80
N PRO A 195 -18.15 -13.08 -6.50
CA PRO A 195 -18.68 -12.68 -7.81
C PRO A 195 -19.66 -11.51 -7.80
N GLN A 196 -20.41 -11.28 -6.72
CA GLN A 196 -21.26 -10.08 -6.61
C GLN A 196 -20.42 -8.84 -6.29
N ALA A 197 -19.39 -8.96 -5.44
CA ALA A 197 -18.49 -7.86 -5.12
C ALA A 197 -17.58 -7.46 -6.29
N ALA A 198 -17.20 -8.39 -7.15
CA ALA A 198 -16.38 -8.17 -8.35
C ALA A 198 -17.02 -7.22 -9.41
N MET A 199 -18.28 -6.80 -9.22
CA MET A 199 -18.94 -5.78 -10.04
C MET A 199 -18.72 -4.33 -9.52
N LEU A 200 -18.01 -4.15 -8.41
CA LEU A 200 -17.63 -2.82 -7.90
C LEU A 200 -16.41 -2.31 -8.66
N ASN A 201 -16.59 -1.32 -9.53
CA ASN A 201 -15.49 -0.75 -10.30
C ASN A 201 -14.47 -0.01 -9.43
N HIS A 202 -13.29 0.25 -10.00
CA HIS A 202 -12.24 0.95 -9.30
C HIS A 202 -12.40 2.48 -9.28
N SER A 203 -12.14 3.06 -8.12
CA SER A 203 -11.64 4.44 -7.99
C SER A 203 -10.59 4.49 -6.87
N CYS A 204 -9.51 5.27 -7.04
CA CYS A 204 -8.60 5.55 -5.94
C CYS A 204 -9.32 6.38 -4.86
N ARG A 205 -10.22 7.26 -5.29
CA ARG A 205 -11.25 7.88 -4.45
C ARG A 205 -12.48 6.96 -4.37
N SER A 206 -12.34 5.82 -3.70
CA SER A 206 -13.47 4.90 -3.50
C SER A 206 -14.52 5.51 -2.56
N ASN A 207 -15.77 5.08 -2.64
CA ASN A 207 -16.84 5.47 -1.70
C ASN A 207 -17.35 4.28 -0.85
N SER A 208 -16.85 3.07 -1.13
CA SER A 208 -17.14 1.85 -0.38
C SER A 208 -15.88 1.06 0.03
N ILE A 209 -16.02 0.29 1.10
CA ILE A 209 -15.01 -0.59 1.69
C ILE A 209 -15.56 -2.01 1.85
N ALA A 210 -14.72 -3.01 1.58
CA ALA A 210 -15.00 -4.41 1.89
C ALA A 210 -14.41 -4.75 3.27
N THR A 211 -15.21 -5.37 4.13
CA THR A 211 -14.79 -5.86 5.45
C THR A 211 -15.24 -7.31 5.63
N PHE A 212 -14.63 -8.04 6.58
CA PHE A 212 -14.75 -9.49 6.65
C PHE A 212 -15.22 -10.01 8.02
N ARG A 213 -15.98 -11.11 7.99
CA ARG A 213 -16.39 -11.90 9.17
C ARG A 213 -15.99 -13.36 8.93
N GLY A 214 -14.76 -13.68 9.33
CA GLY A 214 -14.06 -14.85 8.80
C GLY A 214 -13.98 -14.74 7.27
N PRO A 215 -14.29 -15.79 6.50
CA PRO A 215 -14.27 -15.71 5.03
C PRO A 215 -15.44 -14.93 4.42
N ASN A 216 -16.44 -14.44 5.17
CA ASN A 216 -17.62 -13.77 4.56
C ASN A 216 -17.37 -12.26 4.40
N MET A 217 -17.71 -11.68 3.25
CA MET A 217 -17.55 -10.25 2.97
C MET A 217 -18.83 -9.46 3.27
N GLU A 218 -18.67 -8.28 3.86
CA GLU A 218 -19.65 -7.19 3.88
C GLU A 218 -19.05 -5.95 3.20
N VAL A 219 -19.72 -5.41 2.18
CA VAL A 219 -19.34 -4.13 1.56
C VAL A 219 -20.27 -3.03 2.05
N ARG A 220 -19.68 -1.95 2.56
CA ARG A 220 -20.39 -0.78 3.09
C ARG A 220 -19.89 0.50 2.42
N THR A 221 -20.78 1.46 2.22
CA THR A 221 -20.39 2.85 1.92
C THR A 221 -19.76 3.50 3.15
N PHE A 222 -18.73 4.32 2.97
CA PHE A 222 -18.17 5.17 4.04
C PHE A 222 -18.30 6.67 3.75
N ALA A 223 -18.50 7.02 2.47
CA ALA A 223 -18.96 8.33 2.01
C ALA A 223 -20.44 8.26 1.58
N HIS A 224 -21.08 9.41 1.42
CA HIS A 224 -22.39 9.51 0.76
C HIS A 224 -22.26 9.17 -0.73
N VAL A 225 -23.29 8.55 -1.32
CA VAL A 225 -23.36 8.24 -2.77
C VAL A 225 -24.73 8.64 -3.30
N GLY A 226 -24.78 9.59 -4.23
CA GLY A 226 -26.02 10.17 -4.75
C GLY A 226 -26.85 9.20 -5.61
N PRO A 227 -28.16 9.45 -5.82
CA PRO A 227 -29.03 8.61 -6.65
C PRO A 227 -28.48 8.43 -8.08
N GLY A 228 -28.15 7.19 -8.46
CA GLY A 228 -27.58 6.87 -9.77
C GLY A 228 -26.07 7.00 -9.89
N GLU A 229 -25.34 7.40 -8.84
CA GLU A 229 -23.87 7.44 -8.82
C GLU A 229 -23.25 6.05 -8.65
N GLU A 230 -22.09 5.83 -9.28
CA GLU A 230 -21.36 4.56 -9.23
C GLU A 230 -20.75 4.31 -7.84
N VAL A 231 -20.82 3.06 -7.40
CA VAL A 231 -20.20 2.60 -6.15
C VAL A 231 -18.86 1.95 -6.46
N PHE A 232 -17.80 2.53 -5.90
CA PHE A 232 -16.41 2.21 -6.17
C PHE A 232 -15.72 1.51 -5.01
N HIS A 233 -14.78 0.63 -5.34
CA HIS A 233 -13.83 0.02 -4.42
C HIS A 233 -12.38 0.39 -4.80
N ALA A 234 -11.47 0.39 -3.82
CA ALA A 234 -10.05 0.61 -4.08
C ALA A 234 -9.35 -0.74 -4.30
N TYR A 235 -8.86 -0.98 -5.52
CA TYR A 235 -8.20 -2.25 -5.90
C TYR A 235 -6.72 -2.30 -5.51
N VAL A 236 -6.14 -1.14 -5.20
CA VAL A 236 -4.72 -0.85 -4.98
C VAL A 236 -4.59 0.16 -3.83
N GLN A 237 -3.41 0.23 -3.21
CA GLN A 237 -3.19 1.07 -2.04
C GLN A 237 -3.31 2.58 -2.40
N LYS A 238 -3.99 3.35 -1.55
CA LYS A 238 -4.21 4.81 -1.77
C LYS A 238 -2.99 5.66 -1.40
N GLY A 239 -2.20 5.16 -0.45
CA GLY A 239 -0.98 5.77 0.08
C GLY A 239 0.27 5.54 -0.77
N VAL A 240 0.15 5.60 -2.10
CA VAL A 240 1.29 5.66 -3.05
C VAL A 240 0.97 6.62 -4.19
N THR A 241 2.00 7.08 -4.91
CA THR A 241 1.89 8.05 -6.01
C THR A 241 1.09 7.51 -7.21
N THR A 242 0.62 8.42 -8.05
CA THR A 242 -0.37 8.18 -9.10
C THR A 242 0.17 7.41 -10.31
N ASP A 243 1.48 7.45 -10.53
CA ASP A 243 2.18 6.52 -11.42
C ASP A 243 2.08 5.09 -10.87
N ARG A 244 2.55 4.83 -9.64
CA ARG A 244 2.51 3.51 -8.99
C ARG A 244 1.10 2.92 -8.96
N ARG A 245 0.09 3.70 -8.53
CA ARG A 245 -1.32 3.25 -8.56
C ARG A 245 -1.81 2.90 -9.98
N ARG A 246 -1.28 3.53 -11.03
CA ARG A 246 -1.63 3.22 -12.43
C ARG A 246 -0.87 2.03 -12.97
N ASP A 247 0.38 1.83 -12.56
CA ASP A 247 1.18 0.68 -12.95
C ASP A 247 0.64 -0.61 -12.27
N ASP A 248 0.33 -0.58 -10.97
CA ASP A 248 -0.36 -1.66 -10.24
C ASP A 248 -1.68 -2.08 -10.92
N LEU A 249 -2.46 -1.08 -11.37
CA LEU A 249 -3.75 -1.30 -12.05
C LEU A 249 -3.58 -1.84 -13.46
N MET A 250 -2.52 -1.41 -14.18
CA MET A 250 -2.23 -1.89 -15.52
C MET A 250 -1.72 -3.34 -15.49
N GLU A 251 -0.86 -3.70 -14.55
CA GLU A 251 -0.29 -5.05 -14.42
C GLU A 251 -1.36 -6.11 -14.13
N LYS A 252 -2.31 -5.82 -13.23
CA LYS A 252 -3.29 -6.80 -12.74
C LYS A 252 -4.69 -6.69 -13.36
N TYR A 253 -5.08 -5.49 -13.79
CA TYR A 253 -6.45 -5.19 -14.26
C TYR A 253 -6.51 -4.50 -15.63
N PHE A 254 -5.36 -4.24 -16.28
CA PHE A 254 -5.25 -3.83 -17.69
C PHE A 254 -6.00 -2.55 -18.08
N PHE A 255 -6.23 -1.62 -17.14
CA PHE A 255 -6.90 -0.33 -17.41
C PHE A 255 -6.16 0.86 -16.79
N PHE A 256 -6.39 2.05 -17.37
CA PHE A 256 -5.77 3.31 -16.91
C PHE A 256 -6.76 4.14 -16.09
N CYS A 257 -6.47 4.36 -14.80
CA CYS A 257 -7.38 5.08 -13.90
C CYS A 257 -7.44 6.59 -14.19
N GLN A 258 -8.66 7.14 -14.24
CA GLN A 258 -8.98 8.56 -14.48
C GLN A 258 -9.88 9.17 -13.38
N CYS A 259 -9.91 8.59 -12.17
CA CYS A 259 -10.62 9.20 -11.04
C CYS A 259 -9.98 10.53 -10.59
N SER A 260 -10.68 11.33 -9.79
CA SER A 260 -10.22 12.64 -9.29
C SER A 260 -8.80 12.61 -8.74
N ASP A 261 -8.50 11.65 -7.88
CA ASP A 261 -7.23 11.52 -7.15
C ASP A 261 -6.07 11.07 -8.08
N CYS A 262 -6.40 10.70 -9.34
CA CYS A 262 -5.46 10.42 -10.42
C CYS A 262 -5.36 11.55 -11.46
N LEU A 263 -6.16 12.60 -11.31
CA LEU A 263 -6.13 13.84 -12.12
C LEU A 263 -5.69 15.06 -11.29
N ASP A 264 -5.75 14.96 -9.97
CA ASP A 264 -5.20 15.93 -9.02
C ASP A 264 -3.66 15.88 -9.03
N HIS A 265 -3.06 16.79 -9.79
CA HIS A 265 -1.62 16.95 -9.89
C HIS A 265 -1.01 17.48 -8.59
N GLU A 266 -1.68 18.39 -7.88
CA GLU A 266 -1.20 18.97 -6.62
C GLU A 266 -1.08 17.92 -5.52
N ARG A 267 -2.02 16.96 -5.45
CA ARG A 267 -1.93 15.78 -4.58
C ARG A 267 -0.69 14.95 -4.90
N ASP A 268 -0.34 14.76 -6.17
CA ASP A 268 0.81 13.95 -6.57
C ASP A 268 2.16 14.65 -6.34
N LEU A 269 2.22 15.98 -6.50
CA LEU A 269 3.39 16.77 -6.12
C LEU A 269 3.57 16.82 -4.60
N ARG A 270 2.49 16.98 -3.84
CA ARG A 270 2.53 16.93 -2.36
C ARG A 270 3.03 15.58 -1.85
N MET A 271 2.62 14.47 -2.47
CA MET A 271 3.11 13.13 -2.12
C MET A 271 4.63 12.97 -2.26
N ARG A 272 5.29 13.82 -3.05
CA ARG A 272 6.74 13.79 -3.32
C ARG A 272 7.52 14.88 -2.57
N THR A 273 6.87 15.70 -1.74
CA THR A 273 7.50 16.87 -1.09
C THR A 273 8.79 16.52 -0.35
N ALA A 274 9.88 17.25 -0.66
CA ALA A 274 11.15 17.19 0.04
C ALA A 274 11.24 18.27 1.13
N LYS A 275 12.18 18.11 2.07
CA LYS A 275 12.41 19.00 3.20
C LYS A 275 13.47 20.03 2.86
N CYS A 276 13.15 21.31 3.01
CA CYS A 276 14.11 22.39 2.75
C CYS A 276 15.25 22.37 3.78
N PRO A 277 16.53 22.37 3.37
CA PRO A 277 17.66 22.35 4.31
C PRO A 277 17.75 23.65 5.13
N ASN A 278 17.31 24.78 4.57
CA ASN A 278 17.37 26.10 5.21
C ASN A 278 16.26 26.31 6.29
N CYS A 279 15.03 25.83 6.06
CA CYS A 279 13.90 26.14 6.97
C CYS A 279 13.02 24.95 7.39
N GLY A 280 13.38 23.73 7.00
CA GLY A 280 12.59 22.51 7.23
C GLY A 280 11.22 22.48 6.53
N GLY A 281 10.85 23.53 5.78
CA GLY A 281 9.57 23.64 5.09
C GLY A 281 9.49 22.83 3.79
N PRO A 282 8.32 22.79 3.16
CA PRO A 282 8.08 21.99 1.97
C PRO A 282 8.84 22.52 0.74
N VAL A 283 9.36 21.60 -0.05
CA VAL A 283 9.88 21.80 -1.41
C VAL A 283 9.14 20.81 -2.31
N LEU A 284 8.28 21.31 -3.19
CA LEU A 284 7.58 20.47 -4.17
C LEU A 284 8.47 20.28 -5.40
N PRO A 285 8.41 19.12 -6.08
CA PRO A 285 9.14 18.93 -7.32
C PRO A 285 8.50 19.71 -8.48
N ASN A 286 9.27 19.94 -9.54
CA ASN A 286 8.81 20.55 -10.79
C ASN A 286 7.66 19.70 -11.40
N PRO A 287 6.53 20.30 -11.84
CA PRO A 287 5.38 19.57 -12.40
C PRO A 287 5.70 18.75 -13.65
N GLU A 288 6.61 19.23 -14.50
CA GLU A 288 7.08 18.58 -15.72
C GLU A 288 8.17 17.55 -15.40
N SER A 289 9.11 17.88 -14.51
CA SER A 289 10.21 17.01 -14.08
C SER A 289 10.13 16.66 -12.60
N ARG A 290 9.37 15.60 -12.28
CA ARG A 290 9.00 15.22 -10.89
C ARG A 290 10.14 14.71 -10.00
N SER A 291 11.38 14.76 -10.49
CA SER A 291 12.62 14.45 -9.77
C SER A 291 13.56 15.65 -9.67
N ILE A 292 13.10 16.87 -9.97
CA ILE A 292 13.85 18.13 -9.85
C ILE A 292 13.10 19.04 -8.87
N TYR A 293 13.82 19.70 -7.96
CA TYR A 293 13.29 20.54 -6.89
C TYR A 293 13.94 21.92 -6.96
N GLU A 294 13.14 22.96 -7.21
CA GLU A 294 13.67 24.27 -7.63
C GLU A 294 13.48 25.39 -6.61
N LYS A 295 12.44 25.32 -5.76
CA LYS A 295 12.11 26.39 -4.80
C LYS A 295 11.35 25.89 -3.58
N CYS A 296 11.81 26.26 -2.39
CA CYS A 296 11.05 26.05 -1.16
C CYS A 296 9.83 26.97 -1.08
N SER A 297 8.65 26.40 -0.82
CA SER A 297 7.39 27.13 -0.72
C SER A 297 7.22 27.92 0.59
N ARG A 298 8.19 27.85 1.52
CA ARG A 298 8.17 28.56 2.82
C ARG A 298 9.18 29.71 2.89
N CYS A 299 10.45 29.49 2.56
CA CYS A 299 11.52 30.50 2.68
C CYS A 299 12.12 30.95 1.34
N GLU A 300 11.51 30.56 0.22
CA GLU A 300 11.92 30.89 -1.16
C GLU A 300 13.31 30.42 -1.61
N HIS A 301 14.11 29.81 -0.73
CA HIS A 301 15.41 29.21 -1.05
C HIS A 301 15.33 28.22 -2.22
N ASN A 302 16.30 28.33 -3.11
CA ASN A 302 16.30 27.80 -4.47
C ASN A 302 17.67 27.26 -4.90
N GLU A 303 18.58 27.04 -3.96
CA GLU A 303 19.94 26.53 -4.20
C GLU A 303 19.98 25.04 -3.84
N PHE A 304 19.44 24.21 -4.74
CA PHE A 304 19.37 22.75 -4.60
C PHE A 304 20.36 22.10 -5.59
N ASP A 305 21.37 21.41 -5.07
CA ASP A 305 22.43 20.77 -5.84
C ASP A 305 22.13 19.29 -6.17
N GLU A 306 23.01 18.63 -6.91
CA GLU A 306 22.83 17.22 -7.31
C GLU A 306 22.78 16.27 -6.09
N ASP A 307 23.49 16.59 -5.00
CA ASP A 307 23.50 15.82 -3.75
C ASP A 307 22.14 15.88 -3.02
N PHE A 308 21.49 17.06 -2.96
CA PHE A 308 20.13 17.17 -2.46
C PHE A 308 19.15 16.27 -3.22
N HIS A 309 19.31 16.15 -4.54
CA HIS A 309 18.49 15.29 -5.39
C HIS A 309 18.79 13.79 -5.18
N GLU A 310 20.07 13.38 -5.15
CA GLU A 310 20.44 11.98 -4.87
C GLU A 310 19.98 11.54 -3.47
N LYS A 311 20.03 12.43 -2.47
CA LYS A 311 19.52 12.18 -1.12
C LYS A 311 18.02 11.89 -1.12
N ILE A 312 17.23 12.60 -1.92
CA ILE A 312 15.77 12.36 -2.01
C ILE A 312 15.49 11.00 -2.65
N ASP A 313 16.12 10.69 -3.79
CA ASP A 313 15.91 9.40 -4.46
C ASP A 313 16.38 8.24 -3.58
N THR A 314 17.52 8.39 -2.88
CA THR A 314 18.02 7.41 -1.90
C THR A 314 17.05 7.25 -0.71
N ALA A 315 16.47 8.33 -0.19
CA ALA A 315 15.49 8.25 0.91
C ALA A 315 14.17 7.58 0.49
N VAL A 316 13.71 7.81 -0.74
CA VAL A 316 12.54 7.13 -1.32
C VAL A 316 12.83 5.64 -1.54
N GLU A 317 13.98 5.30 -2.13
CA GLU A 317 14.43 3.91 -2.30
C GLU A 317 14.54 3.17 -0.95
N TYR A 318 15.01 3.85 0.10
CA TYR A 318 15.10 3.25 1.43
C TYR A 318 13.72 2.89 1.98
N ALA A 319 12.78 3.84 1.95
CA ALA A 319 11.42 3.64 2.43
C ALA A 319 10.68 2.55 1.63
N ASP A 320 10.91 2.47 0.32
CA ASP A 320 10.39 1.37 -0.51
C ASP A 320 11.02 0.02 -0.14
N ASN A 321 12.32 -0.04 0.09
CA ASN A 321 12.98 -1.28 0.56
C ASN A 321 12.45 -1.74 1.92
N VAL A 322 12.09 -0.82 2.82
CA VAL A 322 11.47 -1.14 4.11
C VAL A 322 10.07 -1.74 3.92
N VAL A 323 9.20 -1.05 3.16
CA VAL A 323 7.79 -1.45 2.96
C VAL A 323 7.65 -2.68 2.04
N THR A 324 8.55 -2.89 1.08
CA THR A 324 8.53 -4.10 0.23
C THR A 324 9.06 -5.34 0.94
N LYS A 325 10.03 -5.18 1.86
CA LYS A 325 10.51 -6.26 2.73
C LYS A 325 9.51 -6.61 3.86
N GLU A 326 8.40 -5.88 4.02
CA GLU A 326 7.29 -6.08 4.99
C GLU A 326 6.70 -7.51 5.03
N ARG A 327 7.01 -8.36 4.04
CA ARG A 327 6.59 -9.78 3.99
C ARG A 327 7.65 -10.78 4.48
N ARG A 328 8.73 -10.33 5.13
CA ARG A 328 9.83 -11.16 5.66
C ARG A 328 10.06 -11.07 7.18
N TRP A 329 9.12 -10.50 7.95
CA TRP A 329 9.31 -10.21 9.37
C TRP A 329 8.97 -11.43 10.25
N CYS A 330 9.73 -12.53 10.04
CA CYS A 330 9.76 -13.70 10.94
C CYS A 330 10.14 -13.31 12.38
N ASN A 331 10.76 -12.14 12.55
CA ASN A 331 11.44 -11.69 13.77
C ASN A 331 10.56 -10.84 14.71
N GLY A 332 9.28 -10.70 14.41
CA GLY A 332 8.30 -10.04 15.28
C GLY A 332 8.38 -8.50 15.35
N LEU A 333 7.50 -7.93 16.18
CA LEU A 333 7.23 -6.49 16.23
C LEU A 333 8.43 -5.65 16.70
N GLU A 334 9.30 -6.17 17.58
CA GLU A 334 10.49 -5.46 18.07
C GLU A 334 11.45 -5.12 16.93
N TYR A 335 11.67 -6.08 16.02
CA TYR A 335 12.53 -5.89 14.85
C TYR A 335 11.90 -4.89 13.87
N GLU A 336 10.58 -4.98 13.64
CA GLU A 336 9.85 -4.03 12.79
C GLU A 336 9.92 -2.60 13.34
N LEU A 337 9.66 -2.42 14.65
CA LEU A 337 9.77 -1.13 15.32
C LEU A 337 11.17 -0.54 15.14
N GLN A 338 12.23 -1.30 15.47
CA GLN A 338 13.61 -0.83 15.37
C GLN A 338 13.99 -0.41 13.95
N PHE A 339 13.63 -1.21 12.93
CA PHE A 339 14.02 -0.91 11.56
C PHE A 339 13.25 0.27 10.98
N ARG A 340 11.95 0.40 11.27
CA ARG A 340 11.16 1.56 10.86
C ARG A 340 11.56 2.84 11.59
N GLN A 341 11.89 2.77 12.88
CA GLN A 341 12.44 3.90 13.63
C GLN A 341 13.77 4.37 13.01
N ASN A 342 14.68 3.45 12.67
CA ASN A 342 15.91 3.78 11.96
C ASN A 342 15.65 4.39 10.58
N CYS A 343 14.62 3.92 9.85
CA CYS A 343 14.23 4.53 8.58
C CYS A 343 13.70 5.96 8.78
N LEU A 344 12.79 6.20 9.73
CA LEU A 344 12.27 7.54 10.06
C LEU A 344 13.39 8.51 10.41
N LEU A 345 14.33 8.11 11.27
CA LEU A 345 15.48 8.95 11.67
C LEU A 345 16.31 9.45 10.48
N GLU A 346 16.41 8.67 9.40
CA GLU A 346 17.15 9.06 8.19
C GLU A 346 16.27 9.82 7.19
N ILE A 347 15.05 9.35 6.90
CA ILE A 347 14.19 10.02 5.90
C ILE A 347 13.61 11.35 6.41
N ASP A 348 13.38 11.52 7.72
CA ASP A 348 12.94 12.81 8.30
C ASP A 348 13.99 13.92 8.16
N LYS A 349 15.24 13.60 7.77
CA LYS A 349 16.26 14.61 7.42
C LYS A 349 16.04 15.22 6.03
N VAL A 350 15.42 14.46 5.10
CA VAL A 350 15.41 14.76 3.65
C VAL A 350 14.00 14.91 3.08
N LEU A 351 13.04 14.11 3.54
CA LEU A 351 11.65 14.13 3.09
C LEU A 351 10.79 15.00 4.03
N HIS A 352 9.80 15.70 3.48
CA HIS A 352 8.86 16.47 4.29
C HIS A 352 7.87 15.52 5.00
N GLU A 353 7.24 15.98 6.08
CA GLU A 353 6.21 15.20 6.78
C GLU A 353 4.97 14.88 5.92
N ASP A 354 4.73 15.69 4.87
CA ASP A 354 3.67 15.47 3.87
C ASP A 354 4.02 14.39 2.83
N ASN A 355 5.28 13.93 2.78
CA ASN A 355 5.73 12.95 1.79
C ASN A 355 5.08 11.59 2.05
N VAL A 356 4.59 10.96 0.99
CA VAL A 356 3.84 9.69 1.12
C VAL A 356 4.70 8.57 1.70
N ASN A 357 6.03 8.62 1.50
CA ASN A 357 6.94 7.60 2.00
C ASN A 357 7.16 7.74 3.52
N THR A 358 7.30 8.97 4.02
CA THR A 358 7.31 9.24 5.47
C THR A 358 6.05 8.68 6.15
N ILE A 359 4.88 8.89 5.52
CA ILE A 359 3.59 8.40 6.03
C ILE A 359 3.51 6.87 5.98
N ARG A 360 3.98 6.22 4.91
CA ARG A 360 4.03 4.74 4.80
C ARG A 360 4.89 4.10 5.89
N ILE A 361 6.03 4.72 6.24
CA ILE A 361 6.87 4.22 7.34
C ILE A 361 6.19 4.48 8.69
N LEU A 362 5.58 5.66 8.89
CA LEU A 362 4.83 5.99 10.11
C LEU A 362 3.68 5.00 10.39
N VAL A 363 2.95 4.52 9.36
CA VAL A 363 1.87 3.51 9.54
C VAL A 363 2.39 2.28 10.29
N GLY A 364 3.43 1.62 9.76
CA GLY A 364 3.97 0.42 10.38
C GLY A 364 4.71 0.70 11.69
N ALA A 365 5.40 1.85 11.80
CA ALA A 365 6.11 2.23 13.01
C ALA A 365 5.14 2.45 14.19
N PHE A 366 4.04 3.14 13.92
CA PHE A 366 2.92 3.33 14.85
C PHE A 366 2.25 2.00 15.23
N HIS A 367 1.97 1.13 14.25
CA HIS A 367 1.39 -0.19 14.51
C HIS A 367 2.28 -1.07 15.39
N ALA A 368 3.60 -1.09 15.16
CA ALA A 368 4.56 -1.85 15.96
C ALA A 368 4.69 -1.29 17.39
N ALA A 369 4.86 0.03 17.54
CA ALA A 369 4.92 0.68 18.87
C ALA A 369 3.64 0.43 19.69
N ALA A 370 2.46 0.59 19.07
CA ALA A 370 1.17 0.32 19.73
C ALA A 370 0.91 -1.18 20.00
N GLY A 371 1.57 -2.08 19.27
CA GLY A 371 1.51 -3.52 19.50
C GLY A 371 2.42 -3.98 20.66
N LEU A 372 3.58 -3.34 20.82
CA LEU A 372 4.53 -3.60 21.90
C LEU A 372 4.18 -2.91 23.23
N GLY A 373 3.30 -1.90 23.19
CA GLY A 373 2.91 -1.12 24.36
C GLY A 373 3.80 0.10 24.64
N GLU A 374 4.55 0.57 23.64
CA GLU A 374 5.36 1.78 23.69
C GLU A 374 4.48 3.04 23.55
N TRP A 375 3.53 3.21 24.48
CA TRP A 375 2.39 4.13 24.35
C TRP A 375 2.79 5.58 24.05
N ARG A 376 3.89 6.07 24.63
CA ARG A 376 4.39 7.44 24.38
C ARG A 376 4.85 7.63 22.93
N GLN A 377 5.60 6.67 22.39
CA GLN A 377 6.08 6.69 21.01
C GLN A 377 4.93 6.44 20.01
N ALA A 378 3.99 5.57 20.37
CA ALA A 378 2.75 5.36 19.62
C ALA A 378 1.90 6.64 19.54
N ILE A 379 1.83 7.45 20.59
CA ILE A 379 1.14 8.76 20.54
C ILE A 379 1.90 9.76 19.66
N GLU A 380 3.21 9.90 19.83
CA GLU A 380 4.04 10.81 19.02
C GLU A 380 3.84 10.55 17.51
N TRP A 381 4.00 9.30 17.08
CA TRP A 381 3.88 8.93 15.68
C TRP A 381 2.43 8.82 15.21
N GLY A 382 1.49 8.48 16.10
CA GLY A 382 0.06 8.47 15.80
C GLY A 382 -0.47 9.87 15.48
N LEU A 383 -0.03 10.91 16.20
CA LEU A 383 -0.38 12.30 15.90
C LEU A 383 0.23 12.78 14.57
N ARG A 384 1.50 12.44 14.29
CA ARG A 384 2.12 12.65 12.97
C ARG A 384 1.33 11.93 11.86
N LEU A 385 0.90 10.71 12.12
CA LEU A 385 0.14 9.88 11.18
C LEU A 385 -1.29 10.39 10.96
N GLU A 386 -1.98 10.95 11.97
CA GLU A 386 -3.29 11.57 11.78
C GLU A 386 -3.23 12.69 10.75
N ARG A 387 -2.24 13.58 10.87
CA ARG A 387 -1.98 14.64 9.90
C ARG A 387 -1.75 14.05 8.50
N GLY A 388 -0.93 13.01 8.39
CA GLY A 388 -0.63 12.33 7.13
C GLY A 388 -1.83 11.63 6.46
N LEU A 389 -2.63 10.89 7.21
CA LEU A 389 -3.82 10.22 6.67
C LEU A 389 -4.87 11.23 6.19
N ASN A 390 -5.07 12.31 6.95
CA ASN A 390 -6.03 13.37 6.60
C ASN A 390 -5.66 14.18 5.34
N LEU A 391 -4.42 14.07 4.83
CA LEU A 391 -4.02 14.64 3.53
C LEU A 391 -4.41 13.78 2.32
N TYR A 392 -4.58 12.47 2.49
CA TYR A 392 -4.60 11.52 1.36
C TYR A 392 -5.71 10.46 1.37
N LEU A 393 -6.39 10.26 2.51
CA LEU A 393 -7.61 9.45 2.65
C LEU A 393 -8.85 10.35 2.79
N GLN A 394 -10.02 9.79 2.57
CA GLN A 394 -11.28 10.47 2.89
C GLN A 394 -11.70 10.23 4.34
N PRO A 395 -12.64 11.03 4.88
CA PRO A 395 -13.26 10.74 6.17
C PRO A 395 -13.92 9.35 6.19
N ASN A 396 -13.89 8.73 7.37
CA ASN A 396 -14.46 7.41 7.65
C ASN A 396 -13.74 6.23 6.95
N GLU A 397 -12.53 6.41 6.44
CA GLU A 397 -11.74 5.28 5.93
C GLU A 397 -11.17 4.44 7.10
N PRO A 398 -11.07 3.11 6.96
CA PRO A 398 -10.89 2.22 8.12
C PRO A 398 -9.53 2.38 8.80
N ASP A 399 -8.50 2.85 8.09
CA ASP A 399 -7.18 3.19 8.62
C ASP A 399 -7.24 4.31 9.66
N GLN A 400 -8.12 5.30 9.48
CA GLN A 400 -8.40 6.33 10.51
C GLN A 400 -9.05 5.69 11.76
N GLY A 401 -9.86 4.65 11.57
CA GLY A 401 -10.44 3.86 12.66
C GLY A 401 -9.38 3.09 13.45
N ASN A 402 -8.44 2.42 12.76
CA ASN A 402 -7.30 1.74 13.38
C ASN A 402 -6.41 2.71 14.17
N LEU A 403 -6.10 3.86 13.56
CA LEU A 403 -5.33 4.93 14.18
C LEU A 403 -5.97 5.39 15.50
N HIS A 404 -7.26 5.75 15.47
CA HIS A 404 -7.95 6.23 16.67
C HIS A 404 -8.21 5.15 17.72
N HIS A 405 -8.36 3.88 17.32
CA HIS A 405 -8.44 2.77 18.26
C HIS A 405 -7.12 2.60 19.03
N LYS A 406 -5.98 2.56 18.32
CA LYS A 406 -4.65 2.42 18.92
C LYS A 406 -4.24 3.67 19.73
N LEU A 407 -4.59 4.89 19.27
CA LEU A 407 -4.40 6.13 20.05
C LEU A 407 -5.25 6.16 21.33
N GLY A 408 -6.54 5.80 21.25
CA GLY A 408 -7.43 5.76 22.41
C GLY A 408 -6.90 4.82 23.50
N LYS A 409 -6.44 3.62 23.10
CA LYS A 409 -5.78 2.68 24.01
C LYS A 409 -4.46 3.21 24.57
N ALA A 410 -3.64 3.89 23.76
CA ALA A 410 -2.36 4.44 24.21
C ALA A 410 -2.53 5.56 25.26
N TYR A 411 -3.53 6.44 25.09
CA TYR A 411 -3.84 7.47 26.07
C TYR A 411 -4.46 6.91 27.37
N PHE A 412 -5.34 5.90 27.27
CA PHE A 412 -5.86 5.16 28.44
C PHE A 412 -4.72 4.62 29.32
N HIS A 413 -3.75 3.92 28.72
CA HIS A 413 -2.59 3.39 29.45
C HIS A 413 -1.57 4.44 29.94
N LEU A 414 -1.81 5.73 29.68
CA LEU A 414 -1.05 6.86 30.24
C LEU A 414 -1.90 7.76 31.17
N GLY A 415 -3.15 7.40 31.45
CA GLY A 415 -4.06 8.16 32.33
C GLY A 415 -4.71 9.40 31.69
N ASP A 416 -4.58 9.60 30.38
CA ASP A 416 -5.15 10.76 29.67
C ASP A 416 -6.59 10.46 29.24
N GLN A 417 -7.51 10.46 30.22
CA GLN A 417 -8.88 9.98 30.02
C GLN A 417 -9.63 10.80 28.96
N GLU A 418 -9.43 12.12 28.89
CA GLU A 418 -10.07 12.99 27.91
C GLU A 418 -9.68 12.60 26.46
N LYS A 419 -8.39 12.55 26.15
CA LYS A 419 -7.92 12.23 24.78
C LYS A 419 -8.15 10.77 24.42
N GLY A 420 -8.01 9.88 25.41
CA GLY A 420 -8.33 8.47 25.27
C GLY A 420 -9.78 8.25 24.86
N ARG A 421 -10.73 8.83 25.61
CA ARG A 421 -12.17 8.75 25.36
C ARG A 421 -12.56 9.41 24.03
N PHE A 422 -11.98 10.56 23.70
CA PHE A 422 -12.14 11.22 22.39
C PHE A 422 -11.76 10.30 21.22
N HIS A 423 -10.56 9.72 21.25
CA HIS A 423 -10.11 8.84 20.16
C HIS A 423 -10.90 7.51 20.13
N ALA A 424 -11.24 6.92 21.28
CA ALA A 424 -12.06 5.72 21.34
C ALA A 424 -13.48 5.94 20.77
N LEU A 425 -14.10 7.10 21.01
CA LEU A 425 -15.37 7.51 20.38
C LEU A 425 -15.25 7.66 18.86
N LYS A 426 -14.21 8.35 18.38
CA LYS A 426 -13.96 8.57 16.95
C LYS A 426 -13.72 7.25 16.20
N ALA A 427 -12.97 6.33 16.80
CA ALA A 427 -12.77 4.97 16.25
C ALA A 427 -14.08 4.16 16.21
N LYS A 428 -14.92 4.28 17.24
CA LYS A 428 -16.20 3.57 17.37
C LYS A 428 -17.22 4.03 16.33
N GLU A 429 -17.21 5.31 15.97
CA GLU A 429 -17.96 5.85 14.84
C GLU A 429 -17.47 5.27 13.50
N ILE A 430 -16.16 5.38 13.22
CA ILE A 430 -15.57 4.91 11.95
C ILE A 430 -15.77 3.41 11.76
N TYR A 431 -15.58 2.57 12.79
CA TYR A 431 -15.88 1.14 12.70
C TYR A 431 -17.39 0.84 12.64
N THR A 432 -18.25 1.68 13.23
CA THR A 432 -19.71 1.55 13.07
C THR A 432 -20.16 1.80 11.63
N ILE A 433 -19.48 2.71 10.92
CA ILE A 433 -19.67 2.97 9.48
C ILE A 433 -19.08 1.82 8.65
N THR A 434 -17.77 1.58 8.77
CA THR A 434 -17.02 0.69 7.88
C THR A 434 -17.30 -0.81 8.08
N HIS A 435 -17.52 -1.25 9.33
CA HIS A 435 -17.72 -2.67 9.68
C HIS A 435 -19.14 -2.98 10.22
N GLY A 436 -19.83 -1.98 10.78
CA GLY A 436 -21.20 -2.10 11.29
C GLY A 436 -21.33 -2.32 12.81
N ARG A 437 -22.46 -1.92 13.39
CA ARG A 437 -22.76 -1.87 14.86
C ARG A 437 -22.61 -3.16 15.68
N ARG A 438 -22.36 -4.31 15.04
CA ARG A 438 -22.32 -5.66 15.65
C ARG A 438 -21.03 -6.39 15.25
N THR A 439 -19.88 -5.78 15.48
CA THR A 439 -18.55 -6.33 15.17
C THR A 439 -17.72 -6.49 16.44
N PRO A 440 -16.68 -7.35 16.45
CA PRO A 440 -15.71 -7.40 17.53
C PRO A 440 -15.10 -6.03 17.83
N GLN A 441 -14.69 -5.29 16.79
CA GLN A 441 -14.10 -3.96 16.93
C GLN A 441 -15.04 -2.95 17.64
N VAL A 442 -16.32 -2.93 17.26
CA VAL A 442 -17.33 -2.05 17.90
C VAL A 442 -17.75 -2.58 19.28
N LYS A 443 -17.49 -3.85 19.62
CA LYS A 443 -17.61 -4.35 21.01
C LYS A 443 -16.41 -3.91 21.84
N MET A 444 -15.18 -4.14 21.39
CA MET A 444 -13.94 -3.76 22.07
C MET A 444 -13.93 -2.28 22.45
N LEU A 445 -14.31 -1.39 21.53
CA LEU A 445 -14.41 0.04 21.81
C LEU A 445 -15.63 0.45 22.66
N LYS A 446 -16.62 -0.42 22.86
CA LYS A 446 -17.69 -0.18 23.85
C LYS A 446 -17.31 -0.67 25.23
N ASP A 447 -16.49 -1.71 25.31
CA ASP A 447 -15.96 -2.19 26.58
C ASP A 447 -14.89 -1.20 27.07
N LEU A 448 -13.88 -0.85 26.25
CA LEU A 448 -12.91 0.22 26.55
C LEU A 448 -13.55 1.56 26.95
N LEU A 449 -14.70 1.93 26.37
CA LEU A 449 -15.41 3.15 26.77
C LEU A 449 -16.14 3.05 28.13
N LYS A 450 -16.40 1.86 28.65
CA LYS A 450 -16.77 1.69 30.06
C LYS A 450 -15.53 1.78 30.93
N ASP A 451 -14.40 1.18 30.53
CA ASP A 451 -13.15 1.27 31.27
C ASP A 451 -12.77 2.75 31.51
N PHE A 452 -13.05 3.65 30.55
CA PHE A 452 -12.97 5.11 30.73
C PHE A 452 -14.03 5.73 31.65
N ASP A 453 -15.27 5.24 31.64
CA ASP A 453 -16.36 5.76 32.46
C ASP A 453 -16.30 5.23 33.91
N GLU A 454 -15.72 4.05 34.14
CA GLU A 454 -15.52 3.38 35.43
C GLU A 454 -14.37 4.03 36.23
N VAL A 455 -13.25 4.39 35.58
CA VAL A 455 -12.16 5.14 36.25
C VAL A 455 -12.62 6.53 36.70
N VAL A 456 -13.49 7.20 35.94
CA VAL A 456 -14.05 8.51 36.37
C VAL A 456 -14.91 8.37 37.63
N SER A 457 -15.62 7.25 37.82
CA SER A 457 -16.31 7.00 39.10
C SER A 457 -15.38 6.62 40.25
N GLU A 458 -14.21 6.02 39.99
CA GLU A 458 -13.19 5.80 41.02
C GLU A 458 -12.52 7.12 41.42
N ASP A 459 -12.20 8.00 40.45
CA ASP A 459 -11.69 9.35 40.68
C ASP A 459 -12.72 10.25 41.43
N GLU A 460 -14.03 10.09 41.17
CA GLU A 460 -15.11 10.81 41.88
C GLU A 460 -15.39 10.24 43.30
N GLU A 461 -15.20 8.93 43.54
CA GLU A 461 -15.33 8.33 44.88
C GLU A 461 -14.11 8.64 45.79
N GLU A 462 -12.90 8.84 45.26
CA GLU A 462 -11.74 9.30 46.06
C GLU A 462 -11.83 10.78 46.54
N GLU A 463 -12.70 11.62 45.98
CA GLU A 463 -12.96 12.97 46.51
C GLU A 463 -14.10 13.03 47.58
N GLU A 464 -14.84 11.95 47.85
CA GLU A 464 -15.91 11.91 48.88
C GLU A 464 -15.72 10.92 50.07
N GLU A 465 -14.58 10.20 50.22
CA GLU A 465 -14.31 9.39 51.44
C GLU A 465 -13.55 10.14 52.57
N ASP A 466 -14.26 11.04 53.29
CA ASP A 466 -13.89 11.41 54.68
C ASP A 466 -15.11 11.60 55.62
N ASP A 467 -16.21 10.82 55.46
CA ASP A 467 -17.11 10.51 56.60
C ASP A 467 -17.92 9.17 56.50
N ASP A 468 -18.23 8.63 57.68
CA ASP A 468 -18.97 7.42 58.12
C ASP A 468 -18.87 6.06 57.37
N LYS A 469 -18.65 5.02 58.18
CA LYS A 469 -18.54 3.61 57.79
C LYS A 469 -19.90 2.94 57.77
N ARG A 470 -20.23 2.20 56.69
CA ARG A 470 -21.11 1.01 56.78
C ARG A 470 -21.05 0.09 55.55
N GLY A 471 -20.33 -1.03 55.69
CA GLY A 471 -20.11 -1.98 54.61
C GLY A 471 -21.34 -2.76 54.14
N ARG A 472 -21.30 -3.25 52.90
CA ARG A 472 -22.28 -4.16 52.30
C ARG A 472 -21.64 -5.52 52.00
N LYS A 473 -22.45 -6.58 52.00
CA LYS A 473 -22.00 -7.96 51.71
C LYS A 473 -22.02 -8.23 50.21
N LEU A 474 -21.00 -8.94 49.72
CA LEU A 474 -21.02 -9.54 48.38
C LEU A 474 -22.15 -10.59 48.26
N PRO A 475 -22.81 -10.71 47.09
CA PRO A 475 -23.72 -11.82 46.81
C PRO A 475 -23.01 -13.18 46.84
N SER A 476 -23.73 -14.23 47.26
CA SER A 476 -23.17 -15.57 47.51
C SER A 476 -22.75 -16.37 46.28
N ASP A 477 -23.12 -15.92 45.08
CA ASP A 477 -23.18 -16.76 43.88
C ASP A 477 -22.07 -16.41 42.86
N TRP A 478 -21.02 -15.71 43.31
CA TRP A 478 -19.89 -15.31 42.46
C TRP A 478 -18.85 -16.44 42.32
N ASN A 479 -18.66 -16.91 41.09
CA ASN A 479 -17.68 -17.94 40.73
C ASN A 479 -16.35 -17.29 40.25
N PRO A 480 -15.21 -17.47 40.96
CA PRO A 480 -13.95 -16.83 40.58
C PRO A 480 -13.27 -17.38 39.30
N ALA A 481 -13.88 -18.34 38.59
CA ALA A 481 -13.25 -19.08 37.51
C ALA A 481 -13.40 -18.45 36.12
N ASP A 482 -14.42 -17.60 35.90
CA ASP A 482 -14.83 -17.22 34.54
C ASP A 482 -14.01 -16.05 33.92
N TYR A 483 -13.17 -15.36 34.69
CA TYR A 483 -12.32 -14.26 34.22
C TYR A 483 -10.91 -14.27 34.81
N LYS A 484 -9.97 -14.96 34.14
CA LYS A 484 -8.51 -14.75 34.29
C LYS A 484 -7.78 -14.87 32.96
N CYS A 485 -7.66 -13.75 32.23
CA CYS A 485 -6.66 -13.58 31.19
C CYS A 485 -6.30 -12.10 30.99
N TRP A 486 -5.56 -11.54 31.96
CA TRP A 486 -4.67 -10.41 31.79
C TRP A 486 -3.31 -10.82 32.37
N ILE A 487 -2.24 -10.54 31.64
CA ILE A 487 -0.86 -10.85 32.06
C ILE A 487 -0.26 -9.58 32.65
N ASP A 488 0.07 -9.60 33.93
CA ASP A 488 0.92 -8.59 34.55
C ASP A 488 2.38 -8.82 34.11
N PRO A 489 3.08 -7.82 33.52
CA PRO A 489 4.48 -7.95 33.13
C PRO A 489 5.49 -8.02 34.30
N ARG A 490 5.06 -7.91 35.58
CA ARG A 490 5.96 -7.55 36.70
C ARG A 490 6.29 -8.64 37.73
N GLU A 491 6.27 -9.93 37.39
CA GLU A 491 6.79 -10.96 38.30
C GLU A 491 7.77 -11.96 37.65
N ASN A 492 9.07 -11.62 37.67
CA ASN A 492 10.15 -12.57 37.41
C ASN A 492 11.43 -12.24 38.20
N LYS A 493 11.38 -12.39 39.53
CA LYS A 493 12.56 -12.42 40.41
C LYS A 493 12.35 -13.32 41.64
N ARG A 494 12.55 -14.66 41.49
CA ARG A 494 13.50 -15.45 42.32
C ARG A 494 13.49 -16.96 42.07
N ASN A 495 14.72 -17.47 41.94
CA ASN A 495 15.21 -18.84 42.15
C ASN A 495 14.78 -19.98 41.20
N PRO A 496 15.68 -20.99 41.02
CA PRO A 496 15.48 -22.08 40.06
C PRO A 496 15.15 -23.43 40.74
N GLU A 497 14.58 -24.35 39.97
CA GLU A 497 14.97 -25.76 40.07
C GLU A 497 14.81 -26.46 38.71
N LYS A 498 15.75 -27.34 38.37
CA LYS A 498 15.78 -28.01 37.05
C LYS A 498 14.95 -29.30 37.08
N LYS A 499 14.11 -29.50 36.05
CA LYS A 499 13.88 -30.83 35.47
C LYS A 499 13.95 -30.74 33.95
N GLU A 500 14.89 -31.47 33.37
CA GLU A 500 15.12 -31.52 31.93
C GLU A 500 14.06 -32.43 31.28
N VAL A 501 13.45 -31.94 30.21
CA VAL A 501 12.56 -32.71 29.32
C VAL A 501 13.00 -32.38 27.90
N ASP A 502 13.34 -33.41 27.12
CA ASP A 502 13.90 -33.24 25.77
C ASP A 502 12.96 -32.44 24.84
N PRO A 503 13.44 -31.36 24.19
CA PRO A 503 12.64 -30.64 23.22
C PRO A 503 12.44 -31.46 21.94
N PRO A 504 11.23 -31.49 21.35
CA PRO A 504 11.02 -32.14 20.06
C PRO A 504 11.85 -31.44 18.99
N ARG A 505 12.62 -32.20 18.21
CA ARG A 505 13.58 -31.69 17.21
C ARG A 505 12.91 -30.77 16.19
N ARG A 506 13.07 -29.45 16.36
CA ARG A 506 12.89 -28.48 15.27
C ARG A 506 13.83 -28.87 14.12
N ARG A 507 13.41 -28.61 12.87
CA ARG A 507 14.28 -28.75 11.69
C ARG A 507 14.86 -27.39 11.37
N ASP A 508 16.10 -27.15 11.76
CA ASP A 508 16.82 -25.93 11.42
C ASP A 508 17.08 -25.88 9.91
N TYR A 509 16.37 -25.00 9.19
CA TYR A 509 16.71 -24.64 7.82
C TYR A 509 16.29 -23.18 7.52
N HIS A 510 17.29 -22.35 7.22
CA HIS A 510 17.27 -20.99 6.63
C HIS A 510 17.28 -19.71 7.52
N ASP A 511 16.36 -19.47 8.47
CA ASP A 511 16.15 -18.12 9.10
C ASP A 511 17.43 -17.33 9.44
N TYR A 512 18.26 -17.84 10.36
CA TYR A 512 19.50 -17.19 10.87
C TYR A 512 20.47 -16.65 9.80
N ARG A 513 20.38 -17.15 8.56
CA ARG A 513 21.24 -16.73 7.45
C ARG A 513 20.66 -15.58 6.64
N GLU A 514 19.34 -15.45 6.59
CA GLU A 514 18.66 -14.27 6.04
C GLU A 514 18.73 -13.11 7.04
N ASP A 515 18.57 -13.34 8.35
CA ASP A 515 18.73 -12.31 9.40
C ASP A 515 20.06 -11.55 9.30
N ALA A 516 21.16 -12.32 9.25
CA ALA A 516 22.50 -11.77 9.13
C ALA A 516 22.72 -11.09 7.77
N GLN A 517 21.91 -11.35 6.74
CA GLN A 517 21.97 -10.63 5.47
C GLN A 517 21.13 -9.35 5.52
N VAL A 518 19.86 -9.41 5.93
CA VAL A 518 18.97 -8.24 6.02
C VAL A 518 19.52 -7.19 6.98
N LYS A 519 20.12 -7.60 8.11
CA LYS A 519 20.83 -6.67 8.99
C LYS A 519 22.01 -5.99 8.29
N ARG A 520 22.85 -6.74 7.55
CA ARG A 520 23.96 -6.15 6.79
C ARG A 520 23.49 -5.22 5.68
N GLU A 521 22.44 -5.58 4.93
CA GLU A 521 21.83 -4.70 3.93
C GLU A 521 21.30 -3.40 4.56
N GLY A 522 20.71 -3.48 5.76
CA GLY A 522 20.27 -2.31 6.53
C GLY A 522 21.42 -1.45 7.05
N ASP A 523 22.45 -2.06 7.62
CA ASP A 523 23.65 -1.39 8.14
C ASP A 523 24.47 -0.75 6.99
N GLU A 524 24.58 -1.42 5.85
CA GLU A 524 25.24 -0.95 4.62
C GLU A 524 24.49 0.22 3.98
N PHE A 525 23.15 0.12 3.85
CA PHE A 525 22.34 1.22 3.35
C PHE A 525 22.35 2.42 4.29
N ARG A 526 22.26 2.19 5.62
CA ARG A 526 22.41 3.24 6.62
C ARG A 526 23.78 3.92 6.49
N THR A 527 24.85 3.16 6.26
CA THR A 527 26.20 3.70 6.05
C THR A 527 26.29 4.54 4.76
N LYS A 528 25.63 4.12 3.67
CA LYS A 528 25.53 4.91 2.42
C LYS A 528 24.81 6.23 2.68
N LEU A 529 23.62 6.20 3.29
CA LEU A 529 22.82 7.41 3.51
C LEU A 529 23.47 8.35 4.56
N SER A 530 24.07 7.81 5.62
CA SER A 530 24.82 8.60 6.60
C SER A 530 26.04 9.27 5.97
N SER A 531 26.82 8.56 5.15
CA SER A 531 28.02 9.15 4.52
C SER A 531 27.68 10.26 3.51
N LEU A 532 26.58 10.14 2.78
CA LEU A 532 26.03 11.24 1.97
C LEU A 532 25.67 12.46 2.85
N LEU A 533 24.99 12.24 3.97
CA LEU A 533 24.57 13.31 4.88
C LEU A 533 25.76 14.02 5.56
N ASP A 534 26.76 13.27 6.03
CA ASP A 534 27.91 13.81 6.76
C ASP A 534 28.87 14.62 5.87
N ASN A 535 28.91 14.35 4.56
CA ASN A 535 29.74 15.08 3.59
C ASN A 535 29.39 16.59 3.46
N GLY A 536 28.23 17.03 3.95
CA GLY A 536 27.79 18.43 3.90
C GLY A 536 28.35 19.34 5.00
N ALA A 537 29.12 18.83 5.97
CA ALA A 537 29.53 19.58 7.15
C ALA A 537 30.92 20.25 7.02
N PRO A 538 31.04 21.59 6.96
CA PRO A 538 32.33 22.28 6.99
C PRO A 538 32.96 22.19 8.40
N THR A 539 33.77 21.16 8.62
CA THR A 539 34.36 20.82 9.92
C THR A 539 35.45 21.80 10.37
N ARG A 540 35.04 22.86 11.10
CA ARG A 540 35.96 23.73 11.83
C ARG A 540 36.60 22.95 12.99
N LYS A 541 37.80 22.42 12.77
CA LYS A 541 38.55 21.64 13.75
C LYS A 541 38.98 22.49 14.94
N GLU A 542 38.42 22.21 16.12
CA GLU A 542 39.03 22.54 17.40
C GLU A 542 39.43 21.24 18.10
N THR A 543 40.73 21.03 18.30
CA THR A 543 41.29 19.83 18.93
C THR A 543 41.74 20.15 20.35
N SER A 544 41.00 19.68 21.36
CA SER A 544 41.34 19.85 22.77
C SER A 544 42.00 18.59 23.36
N SER A 545 43.26 18.72 23.78
CA SER A 545 43.92 17.80 24.72
C SER A 545 44.50 18.60 25.90
N PRO A 546 44.57 18.07 27.13
CA PRO A 546 44.46 18.92 28.33
C PRO A 546 45.74 19.09 29.17
N LEU A 547 45.65 20.02 30.15
CA LEU A 547 46.53 20.26 31.31
C LEU A 547 47.84 21.06 31.05
N PRO A 548 48.39 21.80 32.04
CA PRO A 548 47.73 22.49 33.17
C PRO A 548 48.21 23.95 33.44
N TYR A 549 47.42 24.67 34.25
CA TYR A 549 47.74 25.82 35.14
C TYR A 549 49.10 26.56 35.06
N ASN A 550 49.09 27.86 34.70
CA ASN A 550 49.71 28.98 35.46
C ASN A 550 49.68 30.36 34.74
N GLY A 551 49.64 31.47 35.49
CA GLY A 551 50.38 32.71 35.17
C GLY A 551 49.76 33.84 34.30
N ILE A 552 48.92 34.69 34.92
CA ILE A 552 49.10 36.15 35.14
C ILE A 552 49.57 37.08 33.97
N ASP A 553 48.85 38.22 33.81
CA ASP A 553 49.22 39.53 33.15
C ASP A 553 49.51 39.58 31.62
N THR A 554 49.43 40.72 30.89
CA THR A 554 48.70 42.03 30.99
C THR A 554 48.56 42.70 29.59
N ALA A 555 47.79 43.80 29.52
CA ALA A 555 47.99 44.97 28.64
C ALA A 555 47.69 44.95 27.10
N ARG A 556 46.68 45.78 26.75
CA ARG A 556 46.48 46.67 25.57
C ARG A 556 47.73 47.51 25.14
N PRO A 557 47.69 48.36 24.08
CA PRO A 557 47.01 48.33 22.75
C PRO A 557 47.90 48.94 21.59
N SER A 558 47.28 49.42 20.48
CA SER A 558 47.83 50.38 19.45
C SER A 558 48.62 49.78 18.26
N ARG A 559 48.75 50.41 17.06
CA ARG A 559 48.13 51.62 16.46
C ARG A 559 48.20 51.59 14.90
N VAL A 560 47.13 52.08 14.25
CA VAL A 560 47.05 52.99 13.08
C VAL A 560 48.29 53.22 12.18
N LEU A 561 48.15 53.07 10.85
CA LEU A 561 48.44 54.11 9.83
C LEU A 561 47.93 53.77 8.40
N SER A 562 48.04 54.72 7.46
CA SER A 562 47.35 54.76 6.14
C SER A 562 48.17 55.44 5.03
N LEU A 563 47.81 55.26 3.74
CA LEU A 563 47.94 56.10 2.50
C LEU A 563 47.87 55.15 1.25
N ARG A 564 47.24 55.43 0.08
CA ARG A 564 47.51 56.42 -1.02
C ARG A 564 48.94 56.28 -1.59
N GLN A 565 49.25 56.28 -2.90
CA GLN A 565 48.54 56.49 -4.20
C GLN A 565 49.45 55.85 -5.34
N ASP A 566 49.24 55.83 -6.68
CA ASP A 566 48.35 56.52 -7.65
C ASP A 566 48.16 55.72 -9.00
N GLU A 567 48.01 56.40 -10.16
CA GLU A 567 47.61 55.93 -11.52
C GLU A 567 48.66 55.24 -12.45
N SER A 568 48.18 54.56 -13.53
CA SER A 568 48.53 54.78 -14.99
C SER A 568 48.54 53.50 -15.89
N ASN A 569 48.55 53.52 -17.24
CA ASN A 569 47.71 54.21 -18.26
C ASN A 569 47.88 53.56 -19.69
N SER A 570 46.80 53.51 -20.49
CA SER A 570 46.76 53.24 -21.97
C SER A 570 46.97 51.77 -22.45
N ARG A 571 46.62 51.32 -23.68
CA ARG A 571 46.38 52.02 -24.97
C ARG A 571 45.62 51.12 -26.02
N ARG A 572 44.56 51.63 -26.69
CA ARG A 572 44.10 51.35 -28.10
C ARG A 572 43.74 49.88 -28.54
N SER A 573 43.04 49.55 -29.65
CA SER A 573 42.02 50.14 -30.58
C SER A 573 41.77 49.11 -31.74
N SER A 574 40.68 48.97 -32.52
CA SER A 574 39.28 49.48 -32.59
C SER A 574 38.56 48.83 -33.82
N SER A 575 37.28 49.19 -34.11
CA SER A 575 36.59 49.13 -35.45
C SER A 575 36.29 47.76 -36.12
N LEU A 576 35.25 47.54 -36.96
CA LEU A 576 34.12 48.36 -37.46
C LEU A 576 32.94 47.49 -38.04
N ASP A 577 31.70 47.95 -37.85
CA ASP A 577 30.48 47.93 -38.71
C ASP A 577 29.84 46.70 -39.47
N ARG A 578 28.51 46.59 -39.23
CA ARG A 578 27.35 46.34 -40.15
C ARG A 578 27.11 44.97 -40.83
N TYR A 579 25.88 44.44 -40.65
CA TYR A 579 24.81 44.43 -41.67
C TYR A 579 23.40 44.26 -41.04
N THR A 580 22.32 44.48 -41.81
CA THR A 580 20.89 44.43 -41.40
C THR A 580 20.02 43.94 -42.60
N ALA A 581 18.69 43.73 -42.58
CA ALA A 581 17.58 44.10 -41.67
C ALA A 581 16.34 43.15 -41.82
N ASN A 582 15.15 43.61 -41.37
CA ASN A 582 13.78 43.12 -41.67
C ASN A 582 13.30 41.81 -40.98
N SER A 583 12.03 41.65 -40.58
CA SER A 583 10.88 42.59 -40.42
C SER A 583 9.73 41.97 -39.58
N ARG A 584 8.89 42.79 -38.91
CA ARG A 584 7.64 42.35 -38.21
C ARG A 584 6.41 42.45 -39.13
N PRO A 585 5.30 41.73 -38.83
CA PRO A 585 4.13 42.36 -38.17
C PRO A 585 3.66 41.55 -36.93
N ALA A 586 3.31 42.15 -35.78
CA ALA A 586 2.15 43.00 -35.46
C ALA A 586 0.86 42.20 -35.10
N SER A 587 0.34 42.45 -33.90
CA SER A 587 -0.85 41.79 -33.32
C SER A 587 -2.15 42.56 -33.63
N PRO A 588 -3.32 41.97 -33.31
CA PRO A 588 -4.38 42.74 -32.69
C PRO A 588 -4.79 42.19 -31.31
N ARG A 589 -5.01 43.10 -30.36
CA ARG A 589 -5.66 42.83 -29.05
C ARG A 589 -7.15 43.19 -29.20
N TYR A 590 -8.05 42.37 -28.68
CA TYR A 590 -9.48 42.71 -28.64
C TYR A 590 -10.10 42.34 -27.28
N THR A 591 -11.00 43.19 -26.80
CA THR A 591 -11.72 43.03 -25.52
C THR A 591 -13.17 43.43 -25.70
N PRO A 592 -14.15 42.59 -25.31
CA PRO A 592 -15.54 43.01 -25.15
C PRO A 592 -15.90 43.19 -23.67
N SER A 593 -16.29 44.40 -23.29
CA SER A 593 -16.92 44.69 -21.99
C SER A 593 -18.43 44.39 -22.06
N GLY A 594 -18.99 43.62 -21.11
CA GLY A 594 -20.44 43.47 -20.99
C GLY A 594 -20.89 42.49 -19.91
N ARG A 595 -21.76 42.95 -18.99
CA ARG A 595 -22.59 42.09 -18.14
C ARG A 595 -24.00 41.97 -18.72
N PRO A 596 -24.56 40.75 -18.85
CA PRO A 596 -26.01 40.53 -18.78
C PRO A 596 -26.45 40.15 -17.36
N ALA A 597 -27.72 40.32 -17.04
CA ALA A 597 -28.27 40.09 -15.70
C ALA A 597 -28.74 38.64 -15.46
N SER A 598 -28.81 38.25 -14.19
CA SER A 598 -29.34 36.95 -13.75
C SER A 598 -30.87 36.87 -13.88
N PRO A 599 -31.43 35.82 -14.52
CA PRO A 599 -32.88 35.56 -14.46
C PRO A 599 -33.28 35.01 -13.09
N ARG A 600 -34.07 35.76 -12.33
CA ARG A 600 -34.71 35.27 -11.10
C ARG A 600 -35.89 34.36 -11.49
N TYR A 601 -35.86 33.09 -11.09
CA TYR A 601 -36.98 32.16 -11.30
C TYR A 601 -37.77 31.92 -10.01
N THR A 602 -39.10 32.01 -10.11
CA THR A 602 -40.06 31.52 -9.11
C THR A 602 -41.19 30.76 -9.84
N PRO A 603 -41.81 29.73 -9.23
CA PRO A 603 -42.55 28.71 -10.00
C PRO A 603 -44.06 28.97 -10.10
N SER A 604 -44.66 28.69 -11.26
CA SER A 604 -46.12 28.47 -11.38
C SER A 604 -46.51 27.63 -12.60
N SER A 605 -47.53 26.78 -12.42
CA SER A 605 -48.38 26.09 -13.43
C SER A 605 -47.74 25.20 -14.54
N ARG A 606 -48.26 23.97 -14.67
CA ARG A 606 -48.23 23.16 -15.91
C ARG A 606 -49.23 23.72 -16.94
N PRO A 607 -49.11 23.41 -18.23
CA PRO A 607 -50.02 22.38 -18.78
C PRO A 607 -49.44 21.43 -19.86
N ALA A 608 -50.20 20.35 -20.10
CA ALA A 608 -50.32 19.45 -21.27
C ALA A 608 -49.20 19.28 -22.33
N SER A 609 -48.95 18.02 -22.69
CA SER A 609 -48.10 17.60 -23.82
C SER A 609 -48.86 17.52 -25.16
N PRO A 610 -48.20 17.79 -26.30
CA PRO A 610 -48.51 17.20 -27.60
C PRO A 610 -47.57 16.02 -27.92
N ARG A 611 -48.06 15.01 -28.65
CA ARG A 611 -47.18 14.03 -29.33
C ARG A 611 -46.58 14.68 -30.58
N TYR A 612 -45.30 14.41 -30.86
CA TYR A 612 -44.73 14.64 -32.18
C TYR A 612 -43.75 13.51 -32.54
N THR A 613 -43.87 12.95 -33.75
CA THR A 613 -43.05 11.85 -34.25
C THR A 613 -42.38 12.26 -35.56
N PRO A 614 -41.10 12.69 -35.54
CA PRO A 614 -40.38 13.04 -36.76
C PRO A 614 -39.76 11.80 -37.40
N SER A 615 -40.31 11.37 -38.54
CA SER A 615 -39.66 10.43 -39.45
C SER A 615 -38.64 11.16 -40.33
N GLY A 616 -37.35 10.94 -40.10
CA GLY A 616 -36.27 11.48 -40.94
C GLY A 616 -34.97 11.69 -40.18
N ARG A 617 -33.82 11.45 -40.83
CA ARG A 617 -32.49 11.68 -40.25
C ARG A 617 -31.97 13.08 -40.63
N PRO A 618 -31.68 13.98 -39.68
CA PRO A 618 -30.73 15.06 -39.90
C PRO A 618 -29.31 14.48 -40.01
N ALA A 619 -28.45 15.05 -40.86
CA ALA A 619 -27.05 14.66 -40.94
C ALA A 619 -26.23 15.31 -39.83
N SER A 620 -25.42 14.53 -39.11
CA SER A 620 -24.55 15.04 -38.05
C SER A 620 -23.42 15.93 -38.59
N PRO A 621 -23.07 17.05 -37.92
CA PRO A 621 -21.87 17.80 -38.23
C PRO A 621 -20.62 16.90 -38.12
N ARG A 622 -19.86 16.76 -39.21
CA ARG A 622 -18.68 15.89 -39.27
C ARG A 622 -17.47 16.59 -38.65
N TYR A 623 -17.38 16.58 -37.32
CA TYR A 623 -16.17 17.01 -36.61
C TYR A 623 -15.05 15.97 -36.83
N THR A 624 -13.96 16.37 -37.50
CA THR A 624 -12.77 15.53 -37.72
C THR A 624 -11.61 16.04 -36.88
N PRO A 625 -11.24 15.36 -35.78
CA PRO A 625 -10.02 15.68 -35.05
C PRO A 625 -8.80 15.46 -35.95
N SER A 626 -7.92 16.46 -36.04
CA SER A 626 -6.70 16.41 -36.87
C SER A 626 -5.56 15.55 -36.29
N SER A 627 -5.84 14.82 -35.21
CA SER A 627 -4.95 13.85 -34.57
C SER A 627 -5.75 12.66 -34.06
N ARG A 628 -5.35 11.44 -34.43
CA ARG A 628 -5.84 10.23 -33.75
C ARG A 628 -5.24 10.20 -32.33
N PRO A 629 -5.99 9.79 -31.29
CA PRO A 629 -5.36 9.41 -30.03
C PRO A 629 -4.40 8.24 -30.28
N ALA A 630 -3.24 8.26 -29.64
CA ALA A 630 -2.25 7.20 -29.75
C ALA A 630 -2.85 5.87 -29.27
N SER A 631 -2.62 4.79 -30.01
CA SER A 631 -2.97 3.45 -29.54
C SER A 631 -2.03 3.04 -28.39
N PRO A 632 -2.44 2.08 -27.53
CA PRO A 632 -1.57 1.55 -26.48
C PRO A 632 -0.22 1.05 -27.02
N ALA A 633 -0.21 0.44 -28.21
CA ALA A 633 1.00 0.00 -28.89
C ALA A 633 1.95 1.15 -29.27
N SER A 634 1.43 2.30 -29.73
CA SER A 634 2.28 3.48 -29.99
C SER A 634 2.86 4.09 -28.71
N LEU A 635 2.09 4.13 -27.61
CA LEU A 635 2.57 4.59 -26.31
C LEU A 635 3.65 3.67 -25.72
N ALA A 636 3.53 2.35 -25.94
CA ALA A 636 4.56 1.39 -25.58
C ALA A 636 5.85 1.57 -26.41
N LEU A 637 5.74 1.78 -27.72
CA LEU A 637 6.87 2.07 -28.62
C LEU A 637 7.59 3.37 -28.25
N GLU A 638 6.85 4.41 -27.84
CA GLU A 638 7.39 5.69 -27.41
C GLU A 638 8.12 5.59 -26.06
N ARG A 639 7.54 4.86 -25.09
CA ARG A 639 8.23 4.49 -23.84
C ARG A 639 9.51 3.67 -24.11
N ALA A 640 9.47 2.71 -25.04
CA ALA A 640 10.63 1.90 -25.39
C ALA A 640 11.78 2.74 -26.00
N ARG A 641 11.47 3.71 -26.88
CA ARG A 641 12.47 4.67 -27.39
C ARG A 641 13.07 5.54 -26.29
N ASN A 642 12.24 6.04 -25.38
CA ASN A 642 12.69 6.88 -24.26
C ASN A 642 13.51 6.10 -23.21
N LEU A 643 13.35 4.78 -23.13
CA LEU A 643 14.23 3.90 -22.36
C LEU A 643 15.57 3.65 -23.07
N LEU A 644 15.54 3.33 -24.38
CA LEU A 644 16.76 3.12 -25.18
C LEU A 644 17.67 4.36 -25.21
N ASN A 645 17.09 5.55 -25.32
CA ASN A 645 17.82 6.82 -25.31
C ASN A 645 18.48 7.18 -23.96
N LYS A 646 18.25 6.41 -22.89
CA LYS A 646 18.89 6.58 -21.57
C LYS A 646 20.09 5.67 -21.31
N ILE A 647 20.48 4.82 -22.27
CA ILE A 647 21.56 3.84 -22.10
C ILE A 647 22.89 4.37 -22.66
N GLU A 648 23.62 5.18 -21.88
CA GLU A 648 25.04 5.47 -22.17
C GLU A 648 25.92 4.22 -21.93
N ILE A 649 26.22 3.47 -22.99
CA ILE A 649 27.19 2.36 -22.90
C ILE A 649 28.63 2.90 -22.96
N LYS A 650 29.21 3.21 -21.80
CA LYS A 650 30.65 3.56 -21.67
C LYS A 650 31.53 2.31 -21.87
N THR A 651 31.83 1.98 -23.12
CA THR A 651 32.70 0.86 -23.49
C THR A 651 34.18 1.18 -23.25
N TYR A 652 34.77 0.63 -22.19
CA TYR A 652 36.23 0.59 -22.05
C TYR A 652 36.81 -0.57 -22.87
N THR A 653 37.66 -0.26 -23.84
CA THR A 653 38.18 -1.23 -24.83
C THR A 653 39.57 -1.74 -24.50
N THR A 654 39.71 -3.04 -24.22
CA THR A 654 40.95 -3.81 -24.45
C THR A 654 40.61 -5.26 -24.79
N GLY A 655 40.83 -5.67 -26.06
CA GLY A 655 40.65 -7.06 -26.51
C GLY A 655 40.10 -7.15 -27.93
N SER A 656 40.91 -7.63 -28.87
CA SER A 656 40.49 -7.83 -30.27
C SER A 656 39.78 -9.18 -30.44
N LEU A 657 38.63 -9.18 -31.13
CA LEU A 657 37.94 -10.40 -31.58
C LEU A 657 37.84 -10.40 -33.10
N THR A 658 38.54 -11.34 -33.74
CA THR A 658 38.50 -11.55 -35.18
C THR A 658 37.44 -12.59 -35.56
N LEU A 659 36.48 -12.20 -36.41
CA LEU A 659 35.45 -13.08 -36.96
C LEU A 659 35.90 -13.65 -38.31
N SER A 660 36.15 -14.96 -38.37
CA SER A 660 36.36 -15.68 -39.62
C SER A 660 35.03 -16.16 -40.23
N ARG A 661 34.97 -16.24 -41.56
CA ARG A 661 33.72 -16.33 -42.33
C ARG A 661 33.54 -17.71 -42.96
N ALA A 662 32.60 -18.50 -42.45
CA ALA A 662 32.21 -19.80 -43.03
C ALA A 662 31.09 -19.67 -44.09
N GLY A 663 30.96 -20.68 -44.96
CA GLY A 663 30.09 -20.66 -46.14
C GLY A 663 28.62 -21.03 -45.92
N ARG A 664 27.84 -21.00 -47.01
CA ARG A 664 26.38 -21.28 -47.03
C ARG A 664 26.10 -22.77 -47.22
N TYR A 665 25.20 -23.35 -46.44
CA TYR A 665 23.82 -23.74 -46.85
C TYR A 665 23.04 -24.28 -45.62
N ASP A 666 21.75 -24.59 -45.79
CA ASP A 666 20.82 -25.06 -44.74
C ASP A 666 21.28 -26.41 -44.11
N ASP A 667 20.87 -26.83 -42.90
CA ASP A 667 19.68 -26.48 -42.10
C ASP A 667 19.94 -26.59 -40.56
N ARG A 668 19.01 -26.06 -39.75
CA ARG A 668 18.88 -26.06 -38.28
C ARG A 668 19.86 -26.93 -37.44
N ARG A 669 20.78 -26.28 -36.71
CA ARG A 669 21.04 -26.58 -35.28
C ARG A 669 21.80 -25.48 -34.51
N TYR A 670 21.73 -25.57 -33.19
CA TYR A 670 22.26 -24.59 -32.22
C TYR A 670 23.80 -24.52 -32.19
N ALA A 671 24.34 -23.31 -32.06
CA ALA A 671 25.72 -23.11 -31.61
C ALA A 671 25.79 -23.19 -30.07
N SER A 672 26.79 -23.91 -29.54
CA SER A 672 27.01 -24.05 -28.09
C SER A 672 28.29 -23.36 -27.66
N LEU A 673 28.17 -22.37 -26.77
CA LEU A 673 29.30 -21.74 -26.10
C LEU A 673 29.75 -22.63 -24.93
N ARG A 674 30.99 -23.12 -24.98
CA ARG A 674 31.67 -23.76 -23.83
C ARG A 674 32.58 -22.74 -23.15
N ILE A 675 32.33 -22.49 -21.87
CA ILE A 675 33.24 -21.73 -21.00
C ILE A 675 34.07 -22.74 -20.19
N PRO A 676 35.41 -22.62 -20.09
CA PRO A 676 36.22 -23.50 -19.27
C PRO A 676 35.89 -23.38 -17.77
N SER A 677 35.86 -24.51 -17.05
CA SER A 677 35.37 -24.57 -15.67
C SER A 677 36.49 -24.64 -14.63
N THR A 678 36.72 -23.55 -13.89
CA THR A 678 37.47 -23.56 -12.61
C THR A 678 36.83 -22.61 -11.60
N SER A 679 37.07 -22.89 -10.31
CA SER A 679 36.49 -22.21 -9.13
C SER A 679 34.99 -22.45 -8.86
N ARG A 680 34.55 -22.15 -7.62
CA ARG A 680 33.23 -22.47 -7.05
C ARG A 680 32.59 -21.24 -6.40
N ARG A 681 31.26 -21.30 -6.23
CA ARG A 681 30.33 -20.34 -5.56
C ARG A 681 29.93 -19.11 -6.37
N LEU A 682 28.77 -19.22 -7.01
CA LEU A 682 27.72 -18.20 -7.07
C LEU A 682 26.39 -18.96 -7.28
N GLN A 683 25.28 -18.50 -6.67
CA GLN A 683 23.94 -18.98 -7.04
C GLN A 683 23.31 -17.98 -8.04
N PRO A 684 22.40 -18.42 -8.94
CA PRO A 684 21.99 -17.59 -10.06
C PRO A 684 20.87 -16.62 -9.66
N ALA A 685 21.18 -15.33 -9.63
CA ALA A 685 20.16 -14.30 -9.80
C ALA A 685 19.73 -14.29 -11.27
N TYR A 686 18.46 -14.60 -11.55
CA TYR A 686 17.93 -14.67 -12.92
C TYR A 686 17.60 -13.26 -13.47
N MET A 687 18.62 -12.47 -13.80
CA MET A 687 18.46 -11.41 -14.79
C MET A 687 18.49 -12.02 -16.20
N SER A 688 17.37 -11.94 -16.92
CA SER A 688 17.34 -12.27 -18.35
C SER A 688 17.13 -10.98 -19.15
N ILE A 689 18.24 -10.37 -19.56
CA ILE A 689 18.24 -9.31 -20.57
C ILE A 689 18.42 -10.00 -21.93
N CYS A 690 17.35 -10.02 -22.73
CA CYS A 690 17.38 -10.49 -24.12
C CYS A 690 16.75 -9.45 -25.04
N LEU A 691 17.58 -8.83 -25.87
CA LEU A 691 17.16 -7.95 -26.96
C LEU A 691 16.36 -8.76 -27.99
N SER A 692 15.20 -8.25 -28.41
CA SER A 692 14.42 -8.78 -29.53
C SER A 692 14.65 -7.97 -30.80
N ARG A 693 14.25 -8.55 -31.95
CA ARG A 693 14.46 -8.00 -33.30
C ARG A 693 13.52 -6.85 -33.64
#